data_AF-A0AAU0NL30-F1
#
_entry.id   AF-A0AAU0NL30-F1
#
_cell.length_a   1.000
_cell.length_b   1.000
_cell.length_c   1.000
_cell.angle_alpha   90.00
_cell.angle_beta   90.00
_cell.angle_gamma   90.00
#
_symmetry.space_group_name_H-M   'P 1'
#
loop_
_entity.id
_entity.type
_entity.pdbx_description
1 polymer ?
#
loop_
_entity_poly.entity_id
_entity_poly.type
_entity_poly.pdbx_seq_one_letter_code
_entity_poly.pdbx_strand_id
1 'polypeptide(L)'
;MNKKKIISIIVSGMFLFSSIPFNVSAAGTDGRINTDVTTGVNQAYSNGLINYVPFQNVKINDNFWSSRIKTNIVVSIPHGINKVTQTTIPNFVEAGKAVRGEAHGEVIGLADFGKGNGMVFQDSDLYKMMEAMSNAIAMDPQGDQEIIAKQAEFKAKLNEWVPLVEAAQEKDGYLDTLYSAGYSDNQGNKFTIKDRFTNFSNHELYCMGHFMECAVANYRATGDKRLYNVAIKLADLLYNTFGPAPKRTEVPGHPEVEKALVYLSQLTDEISGKGTGDKYWKLAKFFIDERGKDKDKRTSGYNGDEYSVDVQPVTDLTKAPDGAHAVRATFLFTGMADVAKINKDQAYLNVLDKLWDNLTNAKMYVTGGIGNTGSGEALGKDYDHPNQTSYLETCASLANGQFNKEMNSIYGDGKYVDILEKTLYNGTLVGVNLKGDEFTYSNPLQTSSSSRRSDWFSCACCPPNLMRTIASIGGNIYAQKDDNVYVNLYIGSETTIDVKASKVKIKQTSNYPWDGNITLSIDPTAADSFPVKLRIPGWETAGNYTVKVNGQDVDKTLYKGYVTINRIWKAGDKVTLNLPMDIQRVKADSRVAADEGRVAFQRGPLVYCLEGTENNNIDVNNYVIKKDVKLISEYKSDLLNGVTVIKGTAQAGKPNDYKTADFTAIPYYTWNNVKDGGTSMVVWVRDTEPPYIAPTIASKAKVSTSYCSSWEHLDAINNQCEPKDSHDRSNNVYGNWDKHGKQWVQYDFDKAYTISSSDVYWFTDDGGIQLPSKWNLQYFDAATSTWKDVEPVNQYQQLKYGVEPDKYNTCEFKAVTTTKLRLNVWAGKDQGGTEQSSGIIQWKVNGNDPSQGTKQLGSVSVSADSSNLKVNGTTKLSVVGTMNDNTTADLKSAAIEYSSDNPSVAVVDKNTGIVTALANGMATITAKVTLGGTTVSGAVKINVGSGDVSIDNFVVNSTFNLTSLQPGKILDAKTTVTNNKGFSKSVLAIVGLYDGNDKMVNVSFISKIIPAGATESLDAGFKLPSDTTNYKVKVFVWDGTDLSSSAMQPISNMVTLP
;
A
#
# COMPACT_ATOMS: atom_id res chain seq x y z
N MET A 1 -7.61 45.69 20.67
CA MET A 1 -7.58 46.87 19.77
C MET A 1 -6.43 46.74 18.78
N ASN A 2 -6.61 47.31 17.60
CA ASN A 2 -6.02 46.94 16.32
C ASN A 2 -4.82 47.82 15.93
N LYS A 3 -4.05 47.34 14.92
CA LYS A 3 -3.06 47.99 14.02
C LYS A 3 -1.58 47.70 14.32
N LYS A 4 -0.93 46.75 13.62
CA LYS A 4 -0.45 46.72 12.21
C LYS A 4 0.88 47.50 11.96
N LYS A 5 2.01 46.77 12.00
CA LYS A 5 2.93 46.40 10.89
C LYS A 5 3.30 47.49 9.86
N ILE A 6 4.63 47.72 9.60
CA ILE A 6 5.37 47.42 8.32
C ILE A 6 6.75 48.15 8.12
N ILE A 7 7.80 47.33 7.85
CA ILE A 7 8.97 47.44 6.92
C ILE A 7 10.31 48.16 7.27
N SER A 8 11.36 47.33 7.48
CA SER A 8 12.63 47.07 6.73
C SER A 8 13.60 48.18 6.23
N ILE A 9 14.93 47.99 6.47
CA ILE A 9 16.04 47.82 5.47
C ILE A 9 17.44 47.81 6.16
N ILE A 10 18.32 46.89 5.73
CA ILE A 10 19.78 46.80 6.00
C ILE A 10 20.55 47.04 4.68
N VAL A 11 21.69 47.74 4.73
CA VAL A 11 22.70 47.82 3.65
C VAL A 11 24.14 47.71 4.21
N SER A 12 24.86 46.70 3.69
CA SER A 12 26.27 46.55 3.26
C SER A 12 27.49 47.14 4.01
N GLY A 13 28.57 46.32 4.04
CA GLY A 13 29.97 46.77 4.15
C GLY A 13 31.01 45.63 4.25
N MET A 14 31.74 45.36 3.15
CA MET A 14 32.92 44.46 3.00
C MET A 14 34.16 44.96 3.75
N PHE A 15 35.11 44.07 4.14
CA PHE A 15 36.52 44.03 3.67
C PHE A 15 37.41 42.91 4.32
N LEU A 16 38.16 42.23 3.43
CA LEU A 16 39.41 41.43 3.46
C LEU A 16 40.20 41.16 4.77
N PHE A 17 40.77 39.93 4.90
CA PHE A 17 42.22 39.64 4.91
C PHE A 17 42.53 38.13 4.79
N SER A 18 43.63 37.82 4.09
CA SER A 18 44.25 36.50 3.87
C SER A 18 45.58 36.36 4.62
N SER A 19 45.97 35.14 5.02
CA SER A 19 47.38 34.74 5.25
C SER A 19 47.52 33.22 5.49
N ILE A 20 48.48 32.60 4.78
CA ILE A 20 49.01 31.22 4.92
C ILE A 20 50.54 31.33 5.27
N PRO A 21 51.34 30.24 5.44
CA PRO A 21 51.64 29.41 6.63
C PRO A 21 53.13 29.48 7.10
N PHE A 22 53.55 28.71 8.13
CA PHE A 22 54.76 27.84 8.13
C PHE A 22 54.97 27.14 9.49
N ASN A 23 55.29 25.83 9.49
CA ASN A 23 56.42 25.28 10.25
C ASN A 23 56.81 23.85 9.80
N VAL A 24 58.12 23.62 9.69
CA VAL A 24 58.80 22.39 9.28
C VAL A 24 59.75 21.94 10.40
N SER A 25 59.81 20.64 10.69
CA SER A 25 61.02 19.87 11.06
C SER A 25 60.66 18.39 11.24
N ALA A 26 61.48 17.36 11.12
CA ALA A 26 62.72 17.02 10.40
C ALA A 26 62.96 15.51 10.69
N ALA A 27 63.76 14.84 9.85
CA ALA A 27 63.88 13.37 9.73
C ALA A 27 64.46 12.60 10.93
N GLY A 28 64.10 11.32 11.01
CA GLY A 28 64.82 10.24 11.71
C GLY A 28 64.85 8.97 10.86
N THR A 29 66.01 8.32 10.86
CA THR A 29 66.50 7.37 9.85
C THR A 29 66.36 5.89 10.23
N ASP A 30 65.52 5.13 9.54
CA ASP A 30 65.76 3.69 9.26
C ASP A 30 65.00 3.21 8.00
N GLY A 31 65.77 2.76 7.01
CA GLY A 31 65.26 2.36 5.69
C GLY A 31 64.59 0.99 5.67
N ARG A 32 63.28 0.96 5.92
CA ARG A 32 62.39 -0.13 5.47
C ARG A 32 61.10 0.44 4.87
N ILE A 33 60.94 0.26 3.56
CA ILE A 33 59.69 0.57 2.85
C ILE A 33 58.74 -0.60 3.07
N ASN A 34 57.73 -0.42 3.93
CA ASN A 34 56.48 -1.15 3.86
C ASN A 34 55.43 -0.15 3.36
N THR A 35 54.83 -0.45 2.21
CA THR A 35 53.73 0.34 1.63
C THR A 35 52.43 0.02 2.37
N ASP A 36 52.23 0.64 3.52
CA ASP A 36 50.88 0.84 4.05
C ASP A 36 50.30 2.10 3.39
N VAL A 37 49.56 1.90 2.30
CA VAL A 37 48.65 2.92 1.76
C VAL A 37 47.49 3.00 2.74
N THR A 38 47.65 3.82 3.79
CA THR A 38 46.50 4.36 4.50
C THR A 38 45.88 5.40 3.57
N THR A 39 44.77 5.04 2.92
CA THR A 39 43.89 6.00 2.25
C THR A 39 43.25 6.89 3.32
N GLY A 40 43.99 7.93 3.72
CA GLY A 40 43.43 9.07 4.43
C GLY A 40 42.59 9.89 3.46
N VAL A 41 41.36 9.45 3.20
CA VAL A 41 40.30 10.29 2.62
C VAL A 41 39.10 10.17 3.55
N ASN A 42 39.13 10.93 4.63
CA ASN A 42 37.97 11.23 5.47
C ASN A 42 38.26 12.52 6.24
N GLN A 43 38.51 13.61 5.52
CA GLN A 43 38.47 14.93 6.13
C GLN A 43 38.09 15.97 5.09
N ALA A 44 36.78 16.20 4.95
CA ALA A 44 36.16 17.52 4.84
C ALA A 44 34.70 17.39 4.34
N TYR A 45 33.72 17.31 5.25
CA TYR A 45 32.36 17.86 5.03
C TYR A 45 31.66 18.08 6.39
N SER A 46 32.19 18.96 7.24
CA SER A 46 31.37 19.58 8.30
C SER A 46 30.84 20.91 7.79
N ASN A 47 29.58 20.90 7.33
CA ASN A 47 28.69 22.06 7.34
C ASN A 47 27.23 21.57 7.25
N GLY A 48 26.69 21.17 8.41
CA GLY A 48 25.25 21.16 8.70
C GLY A 48 24.39 19.98 8.21
N LEU A 49 24.89 19.07 7.36
CA LEU A 49 24.12 17.91 6.86
C LEU A 49 24.59 16.58 7.47
N ILE A 50 23.71 15.57 7.43
CA ILE A 50 24.05 14.19 7.77
C ILE A 50 24.67 13.52 6.55
N ASN A 51 25.84 12.93 6.74
CA ASN A 51 26.57 12.16 5.74
C ASN A 51 26.50 10.68 6.10
N TYR A 52 25.99 9.85 5.20
CA TYR A 52 26.02 8.40 5.39
C TYR A 52 27.45 7.87 5.33
N VAL A 53 27.76 6.90 6.20
CA VAL A 53 29.07 6.24 6.18
C VAL A 53 29.18 5.44 4.87
N PRO A 54 30.27 5.59 4.09
CA PRO A 54 30.46 4.83 2.86
C PRO A 54 30.40 3.32 3.11
N PHE A 55 29.71 2.58 2.24
CA PHE A 55 29.47 1.14 2.44
C PHE A 55 30.78 0.33 2.49
N GLN A 56 31.83 0.81 1.83
CA GLN A 56 33.18 0.22 1.85
C GLN A 56 33.79 0.19 3.26
N ASN A 57 33.35 1.10 4.12
CA ASN A 57 33.81 1.22 5.51
C ASN A 57 32.92 0.42 6.48
N VAL A 58 31.94 -0.35 5.98
CA VAL A 58 31.00 -1.11 6.78
C VAL A 58 31.08 -2.59 6.42
N LYS A 59 31.52 -3.41 7.37
CA LYS A 59 31.61 -4.87 7.21
C LYS A 59 30.33 -5.48 7.76
N ILE A 60 29.48 -6.06 6.91
CA ILE A 60 28.25 -6.72 7.33
C ILE A 60 28.54 -8.17 7.70
N ASN A 61 28.12 -8.58 8.89
CA ASN A 61 28.21 -9.95 9.37
C ASN A 61 26.99 -10.28 10.22
N ASP A 62 25.89 -10.61 9.54
CA ASP A 62 24.65 -11.10 10.12
C ASP A 62 24.15 -12.38 9.42
N ASN A 63 23.02 -12.92 9.87
CA ASN A 63 22.40 -14.10 9.24
C ASN A 63 21.49 -13.75 8.04
N PHE A 64 21.05 -12.49 7.93
CA PHE A 64 20.03 -12.09 6.96
C PHE A 64 20.64 -11.44 5.71
N TRP A 65 21.41 -10.37 5.85
CA TRP A 65 21.99 -9.65 4.71
C TRP A 65 23.26 -10.30 4.17
N SER A 66 24.11 -10.91 4.99
CA SER A 66 25.33 -11.59 4.53
C SER A 66 25.05 -12.62 3.45
N SER A 67 24.01 -13.45 3.65
CA SER A 67 23.61 -14.49 2.70
C SER A 67 23.11 -13.90 1.37
N ARG A 68 22.32 -12.83 1.43
CA ARG A 68 21.80 -12.13 0.23
C ARG A 68 22.88 -11.42 -0.55
N ILE A 69 23.81 -10.76 0.15
CA ILE A 69 24.99 -10.15 -0.45
C ILE A 69 25.82 -11.21 -1.17
N LYS A 70 26.06 -12.35 -0.51
CA LYS A 70 26.77 -13.47 -1.11
C LYS A 70 26.03 -14.01 -2.34
N THR A 71 24.73 -14.27 -2.26
CA THR A 71 23.92 -14.70 -3.41
C THR A 71 23.99 -13.69 -4.56
N ASN A 72 23.90 -12.40 -4.26
CA ASN A 72 24.01 -11.35 -5.27
C ASN A 72 25.37 -11.39 -6.00
N ILE A 73 26.46 -11.57 -5.25
CA ILE A 73 27.83 -11.62 -5.81
C ILE A 73 28.11 -12.93 -6.55
N VAL A 74 27.64 -14.06 -6.01
CA VAL A 74 28.01 -15.39 -6.53
C VAL A 74 27.06 -15.86 -7.64
N VAL A 75 25.81 -15.36 -7.67
CA VAL A 75 24.78 -15.80 -8.61
C VAL A 75 24.23 -14.64 -9.45
N SER A 76 23.65 -13.61 -8.82
CA SER A 76 22.89 -12.58 -9.53
C SER A 76 23.76 -11.73 -10.48
N ILE A 77 24.90 -11.22 -9.99
CA ILE A 77 25.81 -10.41 -10.80
C ILE A 77 26.39 -11.25 -11.96
N PRO A 78 26.91 -12.48 -11.76
CA PRO A 78 27.33 -13.34 -12.86
C PRO A 78 26.24 -13.60 -13.90
N HIS A 79 25.00 -13.81 -13.45
CA HIS A 79 23.85 -13.95 -14.35
C HIS A 79 23.61 -12.69 -15.18
N GLY A 80 23.59 -11.52 -14.54
CA GLY A 80 23.48 -10.23 -15.22
C GLY A 80 24.62 -9.95 -16.21
N ILE A 81 25.86 -10.32 -15.87
CA ILE A 81 27.03 -10.22 -16.77
C ILE A 81 26.78 -11.04 -18.03
N ASN A 82 26.31 -12.28 -17.90
CA ASN A 82 26.01 -13.13 -19.05
C ASN A 82 24.93 -12.52 -19.96
N LYS A 83 23.88 -11.93 -19.37
CA LYS A 83 22.80 -11.28 -20.12
C LYS A 83 23.26 -10.02 -20.84
N VAL A 84 23.96 -9.12 -20.15
CA VAL A 84 24.48 -7.86 -20.74
C VAL A 84 25.54 -8.12 -21.82
N THR A 85 26.37 -9.16 -21.66
CA THR A 85 27.33 -9.59 -22.69
C THR A 85 26.63 -9.91 -24.02
N GLN A 86 25.44 -10.51 -23.97
CA GLN A 86 24.69 -10.91 -25.16
C GLN A 86 23.84 -9.77 -25.74
N THR A 87 23.33 -8.90 -24.87
CA THR A 87 22.26 -7.95 -25.24
C THR A 87 22.73 -6.51 -25.42
N THR A 88 23.85 -6.10 -24.80
CA THR A 88 24.27 -4.68 -24.76
C THR A 88 25.68 -4.46 -25.25
N ILE A 89 26.63 -5.34 -24.91
CA ILE A 89 28.03 -5.21 -25.34
C ILE A 89 28.21 -5.06 -26.87
N PRO A 90 27.46 -5.78 -27.73
CA PRO A 90 27.56 -5.57 -29.17
C PRO A 90 27.32 -4.12 -29.62
N ASN A 91 26.41 -3.38 -28.95
CA ASN A 91 26.13 -1.99 -29.30
C ASN A 91 27.34 -1.08 -29.07
N PHE A 92 28.10 -1.30 -27.99
CA PHE A 92 29.33 -0.56 -27.70
C PHE A 92 30.44 -0.89 -28.69
N VAL A 93 30.50 -2.14 -29.16
CA VAL A 93 31.45 -2.54 -30.22
C VAL A 93 31.14 -1.81 -31.52
N GLU A 94 29.88 -1.79 -31.94
CA GLU A 94 29.46 -1.10 -33.18
C GLU A 94 29.61 0.43 -33.05
N ALA A 95 29.26 1.02 -31.91
CA ALA A 95 29.48 2.44 -31.64
C ALA A 95 30.98 2.80 -31.71
N GLY A 96 31.85 1.98 -31.11
CA GLY A 96 33.29 2.22 -31.19
C GLY A 96 33.86 2.15 -32.60
N LYS A 97 33.34 1.25 -33.45
CA LYS A 97 33.69 1.21 -34.89
C LYS A 97 33.22 2.49 -35.59
N ALA A 98 31.98 2.92 -35.33
CA ALA A 98 31.41 4.13 -35.91
C ALA A 98 32.23 5.38 -35.56
N VAL A 99 32.62 5.55 -34.28
CA VAL A 99 33.48 6.66 -33.80
C VAL A 99 34.84 6.68 -34.51
N ARG A 100 35.39 5.52 -34.87
CA ARG A 100 36.65 5.40 -35.61
C ARG A 100 36.50 5.57 -37.13
N GLY A 101 35.27 5.69 -37.64
CA GLY A 101 34.97 5.76 -39.08
C GLY A 101 35.13 4.41 -39.80
N GLU A 102 35.08 3.31 -39.06
CA GLU A 102 35.11 1.95 -39.60
C GLU A 102 33.71 1.51 -40.07
N ALA A 103 33.63 0.46 -40.89
CA ALA A 103 32.34 -0.15 -41.23
C ALA A 103 31.71 -0.76 -39.98
N HIS A 104 30.45 -0.42 -39.71
CA HIS A 104 29.71 -0.83 -38.51
C HIS A 104 28.26 -1.18 -38.84
N GLY A 105 27.63 -1.93 -37.94
CA GLY A 105 26.19 -2.18 -37.91
C GLY A 105 25.42 -1.10 -37.13
N GLU A 106 24.10 -1.20 -37.17
CA GLU A 106 23.20 -0.46 -36.27
C GLU A 106 23.10 -1.17 -34.91
N VAL A 107 22.61 -0.49 -33.88
CA VAL A 107 22.40 -1.11 -32.58
C VAL A 107 21.43 -2.30 -32.68
N ILE A 108 21.68 -3.34 -31.87
CA ILE A 108 20.81 -4.51 -31.81
C ILE A 108 19.47 -4.12 -31.18
N GLY A 109 18.39 -4.33 -31.93
CA GLY A 109 17.05 -4.42 -31.36
C GLY A 109 16.20 -3.15 -31.46
N LEU A 110 15.96 -2.65 -32.66
CA LEU A 110 14.92 -1.62 -32.87
C LEU A 110 13.91 -1.92 -33.98
N ALA A 111 14.15 -2.94 -34.81
CA ALA A 111 13.28 -3.25 -35.95
C ALA A 111 11.91 -3.85 -35.57
N ASP A 112 11.64 -4.14 -34.30
CA ASP A 112 10.38 -4.73 -33.84
C ASP A 112 10.05 -4.35 -32.38
N PHE A 113 9.73 -3.07 -32.12
CA PHE A 113 9.06 -2.70 -30.87
C PHE A 113 7.88 -3.67 -30.59
N GLY A 114 7.91 -4.37 -29.45
CA GLY A 114 6.88 -5.35 -29.06
C GLY A 114 7.19 -6.83 -29.37
N LYS A 115 8.34 -7.17 -29.99
CA LYS A 115 8.75 -8.58 -30.22
C LYS A 115 10.03 -9.02 -29.51
N GLY A 116 10.53 -8.24 -28.55
CA GLY A 116 11.54 -8.70 -27.59
C GLY A 116 13.02 -8.45 -27.92
N ASN A 117 13.35 -7.51 -28.82
CA ASN A 117 14.75 -7.13 -29.09
C ASN A 117 14.97 -5.62 -28.82
N GLY A 118 15.86 -5.29 -27.87
CA GLY A 118 16.47 -3.97 -27.59
C GLY A 118 15.57 -2.84 -27.04
N MET A 119 16.19 -1.89 -26.31
CA MET A 119 15.55 -0.68 -25.77
C MET A 119 16.38 0.57 -26.13
N VAL A 120 15.74 1.73 -26.29
CA VAL A 120 16.47 3.01 -26.49
C VAL A 120 17.41 3.35 -25.33
N PHE A 121 17.14 2.79 -24.15
CA PHE A 121 17.95 2.94 -22.94
C PHE A 121 18.84 1.71 -22.61
N GLN A 122 19.10 0.83 -23.58
CA GLN A 122 19.82 -0.44 -23.36
C GLN A 122 21.21 -0.23 -22.75
N ASP A 123 21.91 0.86 -23.09
CA ASP A 123 23.23 1.21 -22.56
C ASP A 123 23.23 1.29 -21.03
N SER A 124 22.12 1.73 -20.43
CA SER A 124 22.00 1.82 -18.97
C SER A 124 22.16 0.47 -18.28
N ASP A 125 21.81 -0.64 -18.93
CA ASP A 125 21.96 -1.98 -18.35
C ASP A 125 23.44 -2.33 -18.17
N LEU A 126 24.30 -1.97 -19.14
CA LEU A 126 25.75 -2.08 -18.98
C LEU A 126 26.25 -1.22 -17.82
N TYR A 127 25.82 0.04 -17.77
CA TYR A 127 26.31 0.97 -16.74
C TYR A 127 25.93 0.53 -15.33
N LYS A 128 24.67 0.15 -15.09
CA LYS A 128 24.21 -0.39 -13.80
C LYS A 128 24.91 -1.70 -13.45
N MET A 129 25.23 -2.56 -14.43
CA MET A 129 26.00 -3.79 -14.18
C MET A 129 27.46 -3.50 -13.82
N MET A 130 28.11 -2.56 -14.50
CA MET A 130 29.46 -2.11 -14.16
C MET A 130 29.51 -1.46 -12.78
N GLU A 131 28.47 -0.72 -12.40
CA GLU A 131 28.29 -0.20 -11.04
C GLU A 131 28.14 -1.33 -10.02
N ALA A 132 27.28 -2.33 -10.30
CA ALA A 132 27.10 -3.49 -9.42
C ALA A 132 28.40 -4.27 -9.21
N MET A 133 29.17 -4.52 -10.28
CA MET A 133 30.51 -5.13 -10.20
C MET A 133 31.47 -4.27 -9.37
N SER A 134 31.48 -2.96 -9.59
CA SER A 134 32.34 -2.04 -8.85
C SER A 134 32.01 -2.04 -7.35
N ASN A 135 30.72 -1.99 -7.00
CA ASN A 135 30.27 -2.07 -5.61
C ASN A 135 30.64 -3.42 -4.96
N ALA A 136 30.45 -4.53 -5.68
CA ALA A 136 30.84 -5.86 -5.22
C ALA A 136 32.35 -5.98 -4.99
N ILE A 137 33.18 -5.34 -5.83
CA ILE A 137 34.65 -5.31 -5.67
C ILE A 137 35.06 -4.51 -4.43
N ALA A 138 34.38 -3.40 -4.15
CA ALA A 138 34.71 -2.52 -3.04
C ALA A 138 34.34 -3.11 -1.66
N MET A 139 33.50 -4.14 -1.64
CA MET A 139 33.06 -4.80 -0.44
C MET A 139 34.16 -5.69 0.16
N ASP A 140 34.31 -5.66 1.49
CA ASP A 140 35.19 -6.60 2.20
C ASP A 140 34.61 -8.03 2.10
N PRO A 141 35.33 -8.99 1.48
CA PRO A 141 34.87 -10.37 1.36
C PRO A 141 34.91 -11.16 2.69
N GLN A 142 35.56 -10.61 3.73
CA GLN A 142 35.68 -11.22 5.06
C GLN A 142 36.23 -12.66 5.01
N GLY A 143 37.11 -12.95 4.05
CA GLY A 143 37.74 -14.26 3.86
C GLY A 143 36.92 -15.29 3.09
N ASP A 144 35.70 -14.96 2.64
CA ASP A 144 34.88 -15.86 1.82
C ASP A 144 35.52 -16.06 0.43
N GLN A 145 35.93 -17.31 0.15
CA GLN A 145 36.68 -17.65 -1.06
C GLN A 145 35.86 -17.52 -2.35
N GLU A 146 34.54 -17.75 -2.29
CA GLU A 146 33.67 -17.62 -3.47
C GLU A 146 33.49 -16.15 -3.84
N ILE A 147 33.29 -15.28 -2.84
CA ILE A 147 33.25 -13.83 -3.05
C ILE A 147 34.57 -13.33 -3.61
N ILE A 148 35.72 -13.74 -3.04
CA ILE A 148 37.05 -13.35 -3.53
C ILE A 148 37.24 -13.75 -4.99
N ALA A 149 36.89 -14.99 -5.34
CA ALA A 149 36.99 -15.49 -6.72
C ALA A 149 36.13 -14.64 -7.67
N LYS A 150 34.89 -14.34 -7.29
CA LYS A 150 33.98 -13.53 -8.11
C LYS A 150 34.42 -12.08 -8.23
N GLN A 151 34.96 -11.48 -7.17
CA GLN A 151 35.55 -10.14 -7.25
C GLN A 151 36.72 -10.08 -8.24
N ALA A 152 37.55 -11.13 -8.32
CA ALA A 152 38.62 -11.21 -9.31
C ALA A 152 38.07 -11.32 -10.75
N GLU A 153 37.04 -12.15 -10.96
CA GLU A 153 36.33 -12.23 -12.25
C GLU A 153 35.71 -10.87 -12.64
N PHE A 154 35.11 -10.14 -11.70
CA PHE A 154 34.52 -8.83 -11.95
C PHE A 154 35.58 -7.78 -12.31
N LYS A 155 36.74 -7.79 -11.64
CA LYS A 155 37.87 -6.92 -12.02
C LYS A 155 38.33 -7.21 -13.45
N ALA A 156 38.46 -8.49 -13.81
CA ALA A 156 38.83 -8.89 -15.17
C ALA A 156 37.77 -8.43 -16.20
N LYS A 157 36.49 -8.61 -15.87
CA LYS A 157 35.37 -8.19 -16.74
C LYS A 157 35.28 -6.68 -16.90
N LEU A 158 35.51 -5.90 -15.83
CA LEU A 158 35.61 -4.44 -15.93
C LEU A 158 36.79 -4.02 -16.82
N ASN A 159 37.95 -4.68 -16.71
CA ASN A 159 39.09 -4.40 -17.59
C ASN A 159 38.80 -4.70 -19.07
N GLU A 160 37.88 -5.61 -19.37
CA GLU A 160 37.38 -5.89 -20.73
C GLU A 160 36.38 -4.82 -21.20
N TRP A 161 35.46 -4.39 -20.35
CA TRP A 161 34.36 -3.50 -20.74
C TRP A 161 34.71 -2.01 -20.71
N VAL A 162 35.58 -1.56 -19.80
CA VAL A 162 35.99 -0.15 -19.72
C VAL A 162 36.54 0.37 -21.07
N PRO A 163 37.45 -0.35 -21.77
CA PRO A 163 37.93 0.09 -23.08
C PRO A 163 36.84 0.20 -24.15
N LEU A 164 35.76 -0.60 -24.06
CA LEU A 164 34.64 -0.52 -25.00
C LEU A 164 33.85 0.78 -24.81
N VAL A 165 33.63 1.18 -23.55
CA VAL A 165 33.00 2.46 -23.22
C VAL A 165 33.88 3.63 -23.66
N GLU A 166 35.19 3.56 -23.41
CA GLU A 166 36.14 4.58 -23.89
C GLU A 166 36.13 4.69 -25.42
N ALA A 167 36.08 3.56 -26.13
CA ALA A 167 36.07 3.54 -27.59
C ALA A 167 34.76 4.05 -28.20
N ALA A 168 33.63 3.92 -27.48
CA ALA A 168 32.31 4.38 -27.92
C ALA A 168 32.07 5.88 -27.65
N GLN A 169 32.94 6.57 -26.90
CA GLN A 169 32.80 8.00 -26.67
C GLN A 169 33.25 8.80 -27.89
N GLU A 170 32.37 9.67 -28.39
CA GLU A 170 32.66 10.63 -29.46
C GLU A 170 33.71 11.67 -29.04
N LYS A 171 34.37 12.29 -30.02
CA LYS A 171 35.48 13.23 -29.77
C LYS A 171 35.11 14.41 -28.87
N ASP A 172 33.86 14.85 -28.91
CA ASP A 172 33.37 15.98 -28.12
C ASP A 172 32.82 15.58 -26.74
N GLY A 173 32.88 14.28 -26.39
CA GLY A 173 32.46 13.75 -25.11
C GLY A 173 31.12 13.02 -25.13
N TYR A 174 30.38 13.04 -26.24
CA TYR A 174 29.08 12.35 -26.34
C TYR A 174 29.23 10.84 -26.19
N LEU A 175 28.32 10.22 -25.43
CA LEU A 175 28.32 8.78 -25.18
C LEU A 175 26.88 8.29 -25.10
N ASP A 176 26.44 7.67 -26.18
CA ASP A 176 25.19 6.92 -26.29
C ASP A 176 25.26 6.09 -27.59
N THR A 177 25.14 4.77 -27.48
CA THR A 177 25.34 3.87 -28.62
C THR A 177 24.21 3.96 -29.64
N LEU A 178 22.99 4.31 -29.22
CA LEU A 178 21.81 4.41 -30.09
C LEU A 178 22.07 5.37 -31.26
N TYR A 179 22.63 6.53 -30.95
CA TYR A 179 22.94 7.54 -31.96
C TYR A 179 24.35 7.38 -32.54
N SER A 180 25.33 6.93 -31.76
CA SER A 180 26.71 6.79 -32.25
C SER A 180 26.84 5.68 -33.31
N ALA A 181 26.25 4.51 -33.06
CA ALA A 181 26.15 3.44 -34.07
C ALA A 181 24.99 3.68 -35.05
N GLY A 182 23.95 4.40 -34.62
CA GLY A 182 22.75 4.67 -35.39
C GLY A 182 21.71 3.55 -35.30
N TYR A 183 20.48 3.89 -35.67
CA TYR A 183 19.35 2.97 -35.69
C TYR A 183 18.32 3.34 -36.75
N SER A 184 17.50 2.36 -37.12
CA SER A 184 16.30 2.56 -37.94
C SER A 184 15.05 2.33 -37.09
N ASP A 185 14.08 3.24 -37.15
CA ASP A 185 12.78 3.03 -36.51
C ASP A 185 11.90 2.06 -37.30
N ASN A 186 10.74 1.71 -36.75
CA ASN A 186 9.77 0.82 -37.39
C ASN A 186 9.18 1.40 -38.71
N GLN A 187 9.39 2.68 -38.98
CA GLN A 187 8.97 3.34 -40.22
C GLN A 187 10.09 3.37 -41.27
N GLY A 188 11.27 2.84 -40.94
CA GLY A 188 12.44 2.83 -41.81
C GLY A 188 13.18 4.17 -41.84
N ASN A 189 12.86 5.11 -40.94
CA ASN A 189 13.63 6.34 -40.79
C ASN A 189 14.94 6.00 -40.07
N LYS A 190 16.05 6.51 -40.62
CA LYS A 190 17.39 6.28 -40.08
C LYS A 190 17.85 7.46 -39.25
N PHE A 191 18.28 7.17 -38.03
CA PHE A 191 18.84 8.12 -37.08
C PHE A 191 20.31 7.80 -36.80
N THR A 192 21.10 8.84 -36.63
CA THR A 192 22.56 8.79 -36.51
C THR A 192 23.05 9.83 -35.49
N ILE A 193 24.37 9.94 -35.31
CA ILE A 193 24.97 10.92 -34.40
C ILE A 193 24.54 12.37 -34.68
N LYS A 194 24.11 12.69 -35.91
CA LYS A 194 23.59 14.02 -36.28
C LYS A 194 22.25 14.34 -35.61
N ASP A 195 21.53 13.32 -35.18
CA ASP A 195 20.19 13.41 -34.59
C ASP A 195 20.21 13.37 -33.06
N ARG A 196 21.40 13.36 -32.45
CA ARG A 196 21.54 13.42 -30.99
C ARG A 196 20.86 14.64 -30.40
N PHE A 197 20.31 14.49 -29.21
CA PHE A 197 19.58 15.50 -28.45
C PHE A 197 18.40 16.10 -29.23
N THR A 198 17.80 15.38 -30.17
CA THR A 198 16.59 15.87 -30.89
C THR A 198 15.31 15.28 -30.32
N ASN A 199 15.38 14.18 -29.57
CA ASN A 199 14.23 13.53 -28.96
C ASN A 199 14.53 13.08 -27.52
N PHE A 200 14.14 13.91 -26.55
CA PHE A 200 14.39 13.65 -25.13
C PHE A 200 13.56 12.49 -24.54
N SER A 201 12.64 11.91 -25.32
CA SER A 201 11.96 10.65 -24.98
C SER A 201 12.81 9.40 -25.21
N ASN A 202 13.94 9.51 -25.91
CA ASN A 202 14.84 8.39 -26.23
C ASN A 202 15.92 8.13 -25.16
N HIS A 203 15.78 8.71 -23.96
CA HIS A 203 16.60 8.42 -22.78
C HIS A 203 18.11 8.72 -22.87
N GLU A 204 18.59 9.54 -23.82
CA GLU A 204 20.01 9.93 -23.90
C GLU A 204 20.54 10.41 -22.54
N LEU A 205 19.88 11.39 -21.93
CA LEU A 205 20.30 11.93 -20.63
C LEU A 205 20.17 10.91 -19.48
N TYR A 206 19.23 9.97 -19.57
CA TYR A 206 19.07 8.89 -18.58
C TYR A 206 20.23 7.89 -18.63
N CYS A 207 20.61 7.44 -19.82
CA CYS A 207 21.78 6.59 -20.03
C CYS A 207 23.05 7.29 -19.55
N MET A 208 23.21 8.57 -19.89
CA MET A 208 24.34 9.39 -19.46
C MET A 208 24.41 9.55 -17.94
N GLY A 209 23.27 9.72 -17.26
CA GLY A 209 23.21 9.78 -15.81
C GLY A 209 23.64 8.46 -15.15
N HIS A 210 23.11 7.32 -15.60
CA HIS A 210 23.56 6.02 -15.09
C HIS A 210 25.04 5.75 -15.37
N PHE A 211 25.57 6.21 -16.51
CA PHE A 211 27.01 6.15 -16.76
C PHE A 211 27.82 6.97 -15.74
N MET A 212 27.36 8.17 -15.38
CA MET A 212 28.02 9.00 -14.37
C MET A 212 28.01 8.35 -12.98
N GLU A 213 26.89 7.72 -12.56
CA GLU A 213 26.85 6.95 -11.31
C GLU A 213 27.84 5.78 -11.34
N CYS A 214 27.86 5.04 -12.45
CA CYS A 214 28.81 3.96 -12.68
C CYS A 214 30.27 4.43 -12.58
N ALA A 215 30.62 5.55 -13.22
CA ALA A 215 31.95 6.12 -13.16
C ALA A 215 32.35 6.52 -11.73
N VAL A 216 31.41 7.10 -10.96
CA VAL A 216 31.63 7.44 -9.54
C VAL A 216 31.88 6.20 -8.70
N ALA A 217 31.03 5.16 -8.84
CA ALA A 217 31.18 3.92 -8.11
C ALA A 217 32.48 3.18 -8.48
N ASN A 218 32.81 3.13 -9.77
CA ASN A 218 34.01 2.48 -10.27
C ASN A 218 35.29 3.13 -9.74
N TYR A 219 35.36 4.46 -9.77
CA TYR A 219 36.49 5.19 -9.19
C TYR A 219 36.61 4.93 -7.68
N ARG A 220 35.49 5.00 -6.94
CA ARG A 220 35.50 4.72 -5.49
C ARG A 220 35.91 3.28 -5.15
N ALA A 221 35.61 2.33 -6.03
CA ALA A 221 35.93 0.91 -5.84
C ALA A 221 37.38 0.56 -6.21
N THR A 222 37.95 1.21 -7.23
CA THR A 222 39.18 0.74 -7.87
C THR A 222 40.30 1.79 -7.93
N GLY A 223 39.96 3.07 -7.77
CA GLY A 223 40.85 4.20 -8.04
C GLY A 223 41.11 4.46 -9.54
N ASP A 224 40.55 3.66 -10.44
CA ASP A 224 40.71 3.81 -11.89
C ASP A 224 40.00 5.08 -12.39
N LYS A 225 40.76 5.98 -13.01
CA LYS A 225 40.26 7.27 -13.52
C LYS A 225 39.68 7.19 -14.93
N ARG A 226 39.77 6.05 -15.64
CA ARG A 226 39.32 5.94 -17.04
C ARG A 226 37.86 6.34 -17.20
N LEU A 227 36.93 5.68 -16.50
CA LEU A 227 35.51 6.02 -16.58
C LEU A 227 35.21 7.41 -16.02
N TYR A 228 35.90 7.84 -14.96
CA TYR A 228 35.80 9.20 -14.45
C TYR A 228 36.13 10.25 -15.52
N ASN A 229 37.23 10.07 -16.26
CA ASN A 229 37.64 10.99 -17.32
C ASN A 229 36.63 11.01 -18.49
N VAL A 230 36.06 9.86 -18.84
CA VAL A 230 34.98 9.77 -19.84
C VAL A 230 33.75 10.54 -19.33
N ALA A 231 33.36 10.36 -18.06
CA ALA A 231 32.24 11.07 -17.45
C ALA A 231 32.45 12.59 -17.37
N ILE A 232 33.68 13.05 -17.11
CA ILE A 232 34.01 14.49 -17.12
C ILE A 232 33.84 15.10 -18.50
N LYS A 233 34.32 14.45 -19.56
CA LYS A 233 34.13 14.91 -20.94
C LYS A 233 32.65 14.99 -21.31
N LEU A 234 31.88 13.96 -20.92
CA LEU A 234 30.45 13.92 -21.13
C LEU A 234 29.73 15.05 -20.38
N ALA A 235 30.03 15.24 -19.09
CA ALA A 235 29.44 16.31 -18.29
C ALA A 235 29.80 17.71 -18.81
N ASP A 236 31.02 17.87 -19.34
CA ASP A 236 31.45 19.10 -20.00
C ASP A 236 30.68 19.36 -21.30
N LEU A 237 30.43 18.34 -22.12
CA LEU A 237 29.55 18.45 -23.27
C LEU A 237 28.15 18.89 -22.86
N LEU A 238 27.56 18.24 -21.85
CA LEU A 238 26.22 18.58 -21.38
C LEU A 238 26.17 20.02 -20.85
N TYR A 239 27.14 20.43 -20.04
CA TYR A 239 27.24 21.79 -19.53
C TYR A 239 27.38 22.82 -20.66
N ASN A 240 28.14 22.52 -21.71
CA ASN A 240 28.31 23.43 -22.84
C ASN A 240 27.08 23.48 -23.76
N THR A 241 26.30 22.40 -23.82
CA THR A 241 25.12 22.28 -24.69
C THR A 241 23.86 22.87 -24.07
N PHE A 242 23.64 22.59 -22.77
CA PHE A 242 22.40 22.90 -22.07
C PHE A 242 22.58 24.03 -21.06
N GLY A 243 21.60 24.91 -20.98
CA GLY A 243 21.60 26.06 -20.09
C GLY A 243 20.75 27.22 -20.63
N PRO A 244 20.80 28.37 -19.95
CA PRO A 244 20.16 29.58 -20.44
C PRO A 244 20.69 29.98 -21.83
N ALA A 245 19.84 30.66 -22.61
CA ALA A 245 20.19 31.19 -23.93
C ALA A 245 21.55 31.92 -23.90
N PRO A 246 22.44 31.72 -24.90
CA PRO A 246 22.19 31.08 -26.19
C PRO A 246 22.33 29.54 -26.20
N LYS A 247 22.52 28.89 -25.05
CA LYS A 247 22.49 27.41 -24.97
C LYS A 247 21.06 26.88 -25.14
N ARG A 248 20.95 25.56 -25.28
CA ARG A 248 19.66 24.89 -25.44
C ARG A 248 18.94 24.77 -24.10
N THR A 249 17.68 25.19 -24.07
CA THR A 249 16.79 25.00 -22.93
C THR A 249 16.03 23.71 -23.15
N GLU A 250 16.42 22.63 -22.46
CA GLU A 250 15.84 21.28 -22.59
C GLU A 250 15.75 20.65 -21.20
N VAL A 251 14.95 19.59 -21.07
CA VAL A 251 14.84 18.80 -19.83
C VAL A 251 14.91 17.30 -20.14
N PRO A 252 15.43 16.46 -19.23
CA PRO A 252 15.42 15.00 -19.43
C PRO A 252 14.00 14.45 -19.48
N GLY A 253 13.65 13.62 -20.47
CA GLY A 253 12.36 12.93 -20.51
C GLY A 253 12.22 11.80 -19.48
N HIS A 254 13.34 11.28 -18.97
CA HIS A 254 13.41 10.41 -17.80
C HIS A 254 14.46 10.99 -16.83
N PRO A 255 14.05 11.55 -15.67
CA PRO A 255 14.96 12.07 -14.64
C PRO A 255 15.94 11.01 -14.13
N GLU A 256 17.22 11.33 -14.01
CA GLU A 256 18.31 10.46 -13.54
C GLU A 256 19.63 11.26 -13.55
N VAL A 257 19.87 11.98 -14.65
CA VAL A 257 21.07 12.80 -14.85
C VAL A 257 21.25 13.87 -13.78
N GLU A 258 20.15 14.37 -13.20
CA GLU A 258 20.16 15.43 -12.20
C GLU A 258 20.89 14.98 -10.93
N LYS A 259 20.54 13.81 -10.37
CA LYS A 259 21.26 13.26 -9.21
C LYS A 259 22.68 12.82 -9.57
N ALA A 260 22.86 12.24 -10.75
CA ALA A 260 24.16 11.74 -11.19
C ALA A 260 25.19 12.87 -11.37
N LEU A 261 24.77 14.02 -11.90
CA LEU A 261 25.59 15.23 -12.00
C LEU A 261 26.00 15.78 -10.63
N VAL A 262 25.13 15.65 -9.61
CA VAL A 262 25.48 16.02 -8.24
C VAL A 262 26.54 15.07 -7.67
N TYR A 263 26.39 13.76 -7.85
CA TYR A 263 27.39 12.79 -7.41
C TYR A 263 28.73 12.98 -8.11
N LEU A 264 28.72 13.20 -9.43
CA LEU A 264 29.94 13.50 -10.19
C LEU A 264 30.56 14.84 -9.77
N SER A 265 29.75 15.85 -9.46
CA SER A 265 30.23 17.12 -8.90
C SER A 265 30.99 16.92 -7.60
N GLN A 266 30.44 16.15 -6.67
CA GLN A 266 31.08 15.87 -5.38
C GLN A 266 32.39 15.13 -5.58
N LEU A 267 32.41 14.10 -6.44
CA LEU A 267 33.64 13.38 -6.76
C LEU A 267 34.69 14.27 -7.44
N THR A 268 34.25 15.19 -8.30
CA THR A 268 35.15 16.15 -8.95
C THR A 268 35.78 17.08 -7.92
N ASP A 269 35.02 17.54 -6.94
CA ASP A 269 35.53 18.34 -5.83
C ASP A 269 36.53 17.55 -4.97
N GLU A 270 36.26 16.26 -4.72
CA GLU A 270 37.18 15.36 -4.00
C GLU A 270 38.52 15.19 -4.75
N ILE A 271 38.49 15.04 -6.09
CA ILE A 271 39.68 14.75 -6.90
C ILE A 271 40.45 16.01 -7.29
N SER A 272 39.75 17.06 -7.70
CA SER A 272 40.32 18.24 -8.36
C SER A 272 40.28 19.50 -7.50
N GLY A 273 39.69 19.42 -6.31
CA GLY A 273 39.59 20.50 -5.35
C GLY A 273 38.20 21.12 -5.30
N LYS A 274 37.83 21.64 -4.14
CA LYS A 274 36.51 22.19 -3.83
C LYS A 274 36.06 23.24 -4.85
N GLY A 275 34.82 23.13 -5.34
CA GLY A 275 34.20 24.05 -6.29
C GLY A 275 34.60 23.80 -7.76
N THR A 276 35.36 22.75 -8.07
CA THR A 276 35.69 22.41 -9.47
C THR A 276 34.54 21.67 -10.16
N GLY A 277 33.72 20.94 -9.40
CA GLY A 277 32.50 20.30 -9.86
C GLY A 277 31.28 21.23 -9.95
N ASP A 278 31.40 22.49 -9.50
CA ASP A 278 30.27 23.40 -9.30
C ASP A 278 29.35 23.55 -10.52
N LYS A 279 29.93 23.55 -11.71
CA LYS A 279 29.19 23.64 -12.97
C LYS A 279 28.23 22.47 -13.19
N TYR A 280 28.55 21.28 -12.68
CA TYR A 280 27.75 20.07 -12.88
C TYR A 280 26.50 20.05 -11.99
N TRP A 281 26.62 20.37 -10.69
CA TRP A 281 25.41 20.47 -9.85
C TRP A 281 24.55 21.68 -10.25
N LYS A 282 25.14 22.76 -10.77
CA LYS A 282 24.38 23.89 -11.35
C LYS A 282 23.63 23.49 -12.62
N LEU A 283 24.20 22.61 -13.45
CA LEU A 283 23.51 22.02 -14.58
C LEU A 283 22.36 21.11 -14.14
N ALA A 284 22.55 20.30 -13.10
CA ALA A 284 21.45 19.53 -12.50
C ALA A 284 20.31 20.44 -12.06
N LYS A 285 20.63 21.52 -11.33
CA LYS A 285 19.64 22.53 -10.94
C LYS A 285 18.93 23.14 -12.15
N PHE A 286 19.65 23.45 -13.22
CA PHE A 286 19.04 23.98 -14.44
C PHE A 286 18.02 23.01 -15.04
N PHE A 287 18.34 21.72 -15.17
CA PHE A 287 17.39 20.72 -15.67
C PHE A 287 16.14 20.62 -14.80
N ILE A 288 16.30 20.65 -13.48
CA ILE A 288 15.18 20.62 -12.53
C ILE A 288 14.32 21.90 -12.67
N ASP A 289 14.96 23.07 -12.68
CA ASP A 289 14.27 24.36 -12.72
C ASP A 289 13.52 24.59 -14.03
N GLU A 290 13.98 24.04 -15.16
CA GLU A 290 13.33 24.22 -16.47
C GLU A 290 12.13 23.28 -16.72
N ARG A 291 11.90 22.29 -15.84
CA ARG A 291 10.70 21.45 -15.91
C ARG A 291 9.44 22.27 -15.73
N GLY A 292 8.45 22.03 -16.58
CA GLY A 292 7.13 22.67 -16.59
C GLY A 292 7.13 24.18 -16.87
N LYS A 293 8.27 24.76 -17.25
CA LYS A 293 8.34 26.12 -17.81
C LYS A 293 7.96 26.13 -19.29
N ASP A 294 8.02 27.31 -19.91
CA ASP A 294 7.71 27.56 -21.32
C ASP A 294 8.41 26.56 -22.28
N LYS A 295 7.62 25.59 -22.75
CA LYS A 295 8.08 24.46 -23.57
C LYS A 295 8.39 24.88 -25.00
N ASP A 296 7.85 26.00 -25.47
CA ASP A 296 8.11 26.53 -26.80
C ASP A 296 9.57 27.02 -26.96
N LYS A 297 10.28 27.21 -25.84
CA LYS A 297 11.73 27.52 -25.84
C LYS A 297 12.62 26.31 -26.10
N ARG A 298 12.06 25.10 -26.12
CA ARG A 298 12.81 23.86 -26.32
C ARG A 298 13.07 23.64 -27.80
N THR A 299 14.34 23.64 -28.16
CA THR A 299 14.79 23.48 -29.55
C THR A 299 14.41 22.13 -30.16
N SER A 300 14.27 21.10 -29.33
CA SER A 300 13.83 19.76 -29.73
C SER A 300 12.32 19.66 -30.01
N GLY A 301 11.51 20.62 -29.54
CA GLY A 301 10.06 20.49 -29.49
C GLY A 301 9.56 19.49 -28.45
N TYR A 302 10.43 19.01 -27.53
CA TYR A 302 10.03 18.08 -26.48
C TYR A 302 8.95 18.66 -25.58
N ASN A 303 7.78 18.03 -25.59
CA ASN A 303 6.62 18.42 -24.80
C ASN A 303 6.30 17.33 -23.78
N GLY A 304 7.00 17.34 -22.64
CA GLY A 304 6.71 16.44 -21.52
C GLY A 304 5.37 16.76 -20.86
N ASP A 305 4.83 15.80 -20.11
CA ASP A 305 3.53 15.84 -19.46
C ASP A 305 3.63 15.30 -18.00
N GLU A 306 2.50 14.88 -17.42
CA GLU A 306 2.41 14.28 -16.09
C GLU A 306 3.37 13.10 -15.94
N TYR A 307 3.43 12.23 -16.95
CA TYR A 307 4.24 11.00 -16.97
C TYR A 307 5.72 11.30 -16.74
N SER A 308 6.22 12.42 -17.25
CA SER A 308 7.60 12.90 -17.10
C SER A 308 7.81 13.96 -16.01
N VAL A 309 6.77 14.27 -15.22
CA VAL A 309 6.77 15.33 -14.20
C VAL A 309 7.17 16.69 -14.79
N ASP A 310 6.61 17.02 -15.96
CA ASP A 310 6.91 18.23 -16.73
C ASP A 310 5.64 19.09 -16.97
N VAL A 311 4.70 19.04 -16.04
CA VAL A 311 3.39 19.72 -16.14
C VAL A 311 3.41 21.18 -15.73
N GLN A 312 4.21 21.50 -14.71
CA GLN A 312 4.35 22.84 -14.15
C GLN A 312 5.72 22.91 -13.42
N PRO A 313 6.21 24.12 -13.09
CA PRO A 313 7.46 24.25 -12.34
C PRO A 313 7.46 23.36 -11.10
N VAL A 314 8.54 22.62 -10.89
CA VAL A 314 8.60 21.63 -9.79
C VAL A 314 8.40 22.26 -8.41
N THR A 315 8.72 23.55 -8.26
CA THR A 315 8.51 24.33 -7.03
C THR A 315 7.04 24.65 -6.76
N ASP A 316 6.19 24.55 -7.78
CA ASP A 316 4.76 24.87 -7.72
C ASP A 316 3.91 23.62 -7.45
N LEU A 317 4.53 22.42 -7.50
CA LEU A 317 3.87 21.17 -7.16
C LEU A 317 3.38 21.18 -5.71
N THR A 318 2.14 20.75 -5.51
CA THR A 318 1.55 20.58 -4.16
C THR A 318 1.41 19.13 -3.76
N LYS A 319 1.51 18.20 -4.72
CA LYS A 319 1.45 16.75 -4.56
C LYS A 319 2.23 16.07 -5.69
N ALA A 320 2.58 14.79 -5.52
CA ALA A 320 3.14 14.02 -6.62
C ALA A 320 2.07 13.87 -7.72
N PRO A 321 2.34 14.21 -8.99
CA PRO A 321 1.31 14.19 -10.03
C PRO A 321 0.69 12.81 -10.21
N ASP A 322 -0.63 12.77 -10.34
CA ASP A 322 -1.34 11.55 -10.75
C ASP A 322 -0.93 11.25 -12.21
N GLY A 323 -0.61 10.00 -12.53
CA GLY A 323 -0.11 9.61 -13.86
C GLY A 323 1.40 9.76 -14.05
N ALA A 324 2.14 10.33 -13.08
CA ALA A 324 3.61 10.36 -13.15
C ALA A 324 4.20 8.96 -13.05
N HIS A 325 5.12 8.60 -13.94
CA HIS A 325 5.86 7.35 -13.83
C HIS A 325 6.63 7.31 -12.51
N ALA A 326 6.48 6.23 -11.73
CA ALA A 326 6.92 6.21 -10.33
C ALA A 326 8.45 6.38 -10.17
N VAL A 327 9.25 5.73 -11.01
CA VAL A 327 10.72 5.90 -11.04
C VAL A 327 11.13 7.31 -11.43
N ARG A 328 10.57 7.86 -12.53
CA ARG A 328 10.85 9.24 -12.98
C ARG A 328 10.61 10.24 -11.85
N ALA A 329 9.46 10.15 -11.18
CA ALA A 329 9.13 11.03 -10.07
C ALA A 329 10.15 10.94 -8.93
N THR A 330 10.46 9.73 -8.47
CA THR A 330 11.36 9.55 -7.31
C THR A 330 12.83 9.81 -7.62
N PHE A 331 13.31 9.57 -8.84
CA PHE A 331 14.65 10.01 -9.27
C PHE A 331 14.73 11.54 -9.36
N LEU A 332 13.70 12.21 -9.87
CA LEU A 332 13.65 13.68 -9.87
C LEU A 332 13.66 14.23 -8.44
N PHE A 333 12.86 13.68 -7.54
CA PHE A 333 12.79 14.13 -6.15
C PHE A 333 14.12 13.91 -5.41
N THR A 334 14.82 12.81 -5.73
CA THR A 334 16.19 12.56 -5.25
C THR A 334 17.14 13.64 -5.75
N GLY A 335 17.14 13.96 -7.06
CA GLY A 335 17.97 15.03 -7.62
C GLY A 335 17.68 16.42 -7.03
N MET A 336 16.40 16.71 -6.76
CA MET A 336 15.99 17.93 -6.05
C MET A 336 16.55 17.98 -4.63
N ALA A 337 16.46 16.87 -3.87
CA ALA A 337 17.02 16.77 -2.53
C ALA A 337 18.55 16.92 -2.56
N ASP A 338 19.22 16.32 -3.55
CA ASP A 338 20.65 16.42 -3.77
C ASP A 338 21.13 17.86 -4.02
N VAL A 339 20.44 18.59 -4.90
CA VAL A 339 20.73 20.02 -5.13
C VAL A 339 20.47 20.84 -3.87
N ALA A 340 19.33 20.63 -3.18
CA ALA A 340 18.96 21.34 -1.97
C ALA A 340 19.98 21.14 -0.83
N LYS A 341 20.59 19.95 -0.73
CA LYS A 341 21.69 19.69 0.20
C LYS A 341 22.88 20.61 -0.06
N ILE A 342 23.24 20.84 -1.33
CA ILE A 342 24.40 21.67 -1.68
C ILE A 342 24.10 23.15 -1.45
N ASN A 343 23.01 23.68 -2.01
CA ASN A 343 22.78 25.12 -2.08
C ASN A 343 21.79 25.67 -1.05
N LYS A 344 21.16 24.79 -0.25
CA LYS A 344 20.13 25.13 0.75
C LYS A 344 18.90 25.84 0.17
N ASP A 345 18.50 25.47 -1.05
CA ASP A 345 17.32 26.04 -1.72
C ASP A 345 16.02 25.72 -0.95
N GLN A 346 15.49 26.74 -0.26
CA GLN A 346 14.29 26.58 0.56
C GLN A 346 13.03 26.27 -0.28
N ALA A 347 12.99 26.68 -1.56
CA ALA A 347 11.86 26.34 -2.42
C ALA A 347 11.80 24.83 -2.66
N TYR A 348 12.95 24.20 -2.91
CA TYR A 348 13.05 22.75 -3.05
C TYR A 348 12.69 22.03 -1.76
N LEU A 349 13.21 22.47 -0.60
CA LEU A 349 12.88 21.86 0.68
C LEU A 349 11.37 21.90 0.97
N ASN A 350 10.73 23.05 0.73
CA ASN A 350 9.30 23.23 0.97
C ASN A 350 8.43 22.34 0.06
N VAL A 351 8.82 22.14 -1.21
CA VAL A 351 8.05 21.29 -2.11
C VAL A 351 8.32 19.81 -1.86
N LEU A 352 9.57 19.43 -1.56
CA LEU A 352 9.93 18.04 -1.23
C LEU A 352 9.18 17.54 0.00
N ASP A 353 8.94 18.39 1.01
CA ASP A 353 8.12 18.03 2.17
C ASP A 353 6.68 17.68 1.77
N LYS A 354 6.06 18.45 0.87
CA LYS A 354 4.70 18.19 0.37
C LYS A 354 4.64 16.94 -0.51
N LEU A 355 5.61 16.78 -1.40
CA LEU A 355 5.72 15.63 -2.29
C LEU A 355 5.91 14.34 -1.48
N TRP A 356 6.79 14.37 -0.48
CA TRP A 356 7.01 13.26 0.43
C TRP A 356 5.77 12.93 1.25
N ASP A 357 5.09 13.94 1.80
CA ASP A 357 3.86 13.76 2.59
C ASP A 357 2.76 13.10 1.75
N ASN A 358 2.49 13.62 0.55
CA ASN A 358 1.50 13.02 -0.35
C ASN A 358 1.88 11.60 -0.79
N LEU A 359 3.14 11.38 -1.22
CA LEU A 359 3.59 10.07 -1.68
C LEU A 359 3.45 9.03 -0.55
N THR A 360 3.93 9.37 0.65
CA THR A 360 3.97 8.47 1.81
C THR A 360 2.59 8.21 2.40
N ASN A 361 1.76 9.25 2.55
CA ASN A 361 0.49 9.15 3.27
C ASN A 361 -0.73 8.89 2.38
N ALA A 362 -0.60 8.99 1.05
CA ALA A 362 -1.73 8.80 0.13
C ALA A 362 -1.46 7.85 -1.04
N LYS A 363 -0.21 7.57 -1.41
CA LYS A 363 0.09 6.79 -2.64
C LYS A 363 0.96 5.55 -2.44
N MET A 364 1.56 5.36 -1.27
CA MET A 364 2.49 4.27 -0.98
C MET A 364 1.79 3.07 -0.33
N TYR A 365 2.12 1.87 -0.77
CA TYR A 365 1.57 0.61 -0.25
C TYR A 365 2.29 0.20 1.05
N VAL A 366 1.68 -0.73 1.81
CA VAL A 366 2.22 -1.23 3.09
C VAL A 366 3.62 -1.83 3.00
N THR A 367 4.02 -2.30 1.81
CA THR A 367 5.35 -2.84 1.47
C THR A 367 6.40 -1.76 1.19
N GLY A 368 6.02 -0.48 1.18
CA GLY A 368 6.86 0.65 0.77
C GLY A 368 6.93 0.86 -0.75
N GLY A 369 6.30 -0.02 -1.53
CA GLY A 369 6.19 0.12 -2.98
C GLY A 369 5.31 1.29 -3.40
N ILE A 370 5.61 1.86 -4.57
CA ILE A 370 4.85 2.93 -5.22
C ILE A 370 4.66 2.58 -6.71
N GLY A 371 3.61 3.12 -7.34
CA GLY A 371 3.18 2.72 -8.68
C GLY A 371 1.86 1.95 -8.61
N ASN A 372 0.77 2.70 -8.47
CA ASN A 372 -0.57 2.16 -8.19
C ASN A 372 -1.22 1.53 -9.42
N THR A 373 -0.77 1.88 -10.62
CA THR A 373 -1.35 1.39 -11.88
C THR A 373 -0.27 0.92 -12.84
N GLY A 374 -0.56 -0.15 -13.58
CA GLY A 374 0.30 -0.62 -14.66
C GLY A 374 0.27 0.29 -15.89
N SER A 375 -0.77 1.11 -16.05
CA SER A 375 -0.80 2.11 -17.11
C SER A 375 0.25 3.19 -16.83
N GLY A 376 1.26 3.27 -17.69
CA GLY A 376 2.37 4.20 -17.53
C GLY A 376 3.27 3.93 -16.31
N GLU A 377 3.17 2.74 -15.68
CA GLU A 377 3.99 2.38 -14.51
C GLU A 377 3.92 3.48 -13.42
N ALA A 378 2.71 4.00 -13.21
CA ALA A 378 2.49 5.34 -12.70
C ALA A 378 1.93 5.41 -11.27
N LEU A 379 2.16 6.55 -10.64
CA LEU A 379 1.47 6.98 -9.43
C LEU A 379 -0.03 7.17 -9.75
N GLY A 380 -0.89 6.50 -8.98
CA GLY A 380 -2.34 6.61 -9.13
C GLY A 380 -2.91 7.81 -8.39
N LYS A 381 -4.24 7.86 -8.28
CA LYS A 381 -4.93 8.85 -7.44
C LYS A 381 -4.61 8.63 -5.95
N ASP A 382 -4.84 9.65 -5.15
CA ASP A 382 -4.70 9.53 -3.69
C ASP A 382 -5.65 8.43 -3.17
N TYR A 383 -5.13 7.52 -2.35
CA TYR A 383 -5.82 6.37 -1.75
C TYR A 383 -6.32 5.30 -2.73
N ASP A 384 -5.95 5.38 -4.01
CA ASP A 384 -6.25 4.36 -5.02
C ASP A 384 -5.17 3.27 -5.00
N HIS A 385 -5.32 2.30 -4.10
CA HIS A 385 -4.33 1.23 -3.86
C HIS A 385 -4.89 -0.16 -4.21
N PRO A 386 -5.20 -0.46 -5.48
CA PRO A 386 -5.66 -1.80 -5.83
C PRO A 386 -4.56 -2.83 -5.56
N ASN A 387 -4.85 -3.93 -4.87
CA ASN A 387 -3.80 -4.90 -4.50
C ASN A 387 -3.38 -5.79 -5.67
N GLN A 388 -4.33 -6.21 -6.49
CA GLN A 388 -4.12 -7.18 -7.57
C GLN A 388 -3.53 -6.56 -8.84
N THR A 389 -3.99 -5.35 -9.20
CA THR A 389 -3.57 -4.62 -10.39
C THR A 389 -2.50 -3.57 -10.10
N SER A 390 -1.99 -3.51 -8.86
CA SER A 390 -0.83 -2.69 -8.51
C SER A 390 0.38 -3.04 -9.37
N TYR A 391 1.17 -2.02 -9.70
CA TYR A 391 2.39 -2.21 -10.47
C TYR A 391 3.59 -2.44 -9.57
N LEU A 392 3.88 -1.49 -8.68
CA LEU A 392 4.92 -1.58 -7.64
C LEU A 392 6.25 -2.09 -8.18
N GLU A 393 6.75 -1.39 -9.19
CA GLU A 393 8.01 -1.74 -9.84
C GLU A 393 9.15 -1.88 -8.82
N THR A 394 10.00 -2.88 -8.99
CA THR A 394 11.21 -3.05 -8.17
C THR A 394 12.10 -1.79 -8.23
N CYS A 395 12.29 -1.18 -9.41
CA CYS A 395 13.02 0.10 -9.53
C CYS A 395 12.38 1.24 -8.74
N ALA A 396 11.04 1.32 -8.70
CA ALA A 396 10.35 2.38 -8.00
C ALA A 396 10.50 2.24 -6.47
N SER A 397 10.52 1.01 -5.95
CA SER A 397 10.85 0.75 -4.54
C SER A 397 12.29 1.15 -4.19
N LEU A 398 13.24 0.83 -5.06
CA LEU A 398 14.65 1.23 -4.92
C LEU A 398 14.82 2.76 -4.93
N ALA A 399 14.18 3.42 -5.90
CA ALA A 399 14.20 4.88 -6.04
C ALA A 399 13.52 5.58 -4.85
N ASN A 400 12.41 5.04 -4.34
CA ASN A 400 11.75 5.56 -3.14
C ASN A 400 12.65 5.44 -1.90
N GLY A 401 13.40 4.33 -1.77
CA GLY A 401 14.41 4.17 -0.73
C GLY A 401 15.52 5.23 -0.83
N GLN A 402 16.05 5.47 -2.03
CA GLN A 402 17.05 6.53 -2.28
C GLN A 402 16.52 7.91 -1.93
N PHE A 403 15.30 8.26 -2.37
CA PHE A 403 14.67 9.53 -2.03
C PHE A 403 14.57 9.73 -0.51
N ASN A 404 14.15 8.70 0.22
CA ASN A 404 14.04 8.75 1.68
C ASN A 404 15.39 8.82 2.38
N LYS A 405 16.43 8.17 1.86
CA LYS A 405 17.81 8.35 2.34
C LYS A 405 18.21 9.82 2.26
N GLU A 406 17.95 10.49 1.14
CA GLU A 406 18.32 11.90 0.98
C GLU A 406 17.50 12.86 1.83
N MET A 407 16.22 12.57 2.04
CA MET A 407 15.40 13.31 3.01
C MET A 407 15.94 13.13 4.45
N ASN A 408 16.41 11.94 4.84
CA ASN A 408 17.07 11.75 6.14
C ASN A 408 18.37 12.56 6.23
N SER A 409 19.19 12.58 5.17
CA SER A 409 20.43 13.36 5.10
C SER A 409 20.20 14.87 5.36
N ILE A 410 19.04 15.39 4.93
CA ILE A 410 18.63 16.78 5.14
C ILE A 410 18.12 17.01 6.57
N TYR A 411 17.15 16.19 7.01
CA TYR A 411 16.34 16.52 8.19
C TYR A 411 16.74 15.82 9.48
N GLY A 412 17.50 14.73 9.38
CA GLY A 412 17.85 13.86 10.50
C GLY A 412 16.65 13.30 11.25
N ASP A 413 15.63 12.90 10.50
CA ASP A 413 14.39 12.35 11.03
C ASP A 413 14.27 10.85 10.69
N GLY A 414 14.01 10.04 11.72
CA GLY A 414 13.92 8.60 11.63
C GLY A 414 12.78 8.12 10.74
N LYS A 415 11.71 8.92 10.57
CA LYS A 415 10.57 8.56 9.72
C LYS A 415 10.96 8.27 8.26
N TYR A 416 11.98 8.94 7.75
CA TYR A 416 12.49 8.69 6.40
C TYR A 416 13.23 7.34 6.33
N VAL A 417 13.99 7.01 7.38
CA VAL A 417 14.67 5.72 7.49
C VAL A 417 13.67 4.58 7.70
N ASP A 418 12.52 4.84 8.33
CA ASP A 418 11.45 3.84 8.42
C ASP A 418 10.92 3.45 7.03
N ILE A 419 10.80 4.40 6.10
CA ILE A 419 10.43 4.11 4.71
C ILE A 419 11.57 3.40 3.99
N LEU A 420 12.82 3.85 4.16
CA LEU A 420 13.99 3.15 3.61
C LEU A 420 14.03 1.68 4.07
N GLU A 421 13.89 1.41 5.37
CA GLU A 421 13.83 0.07 5.94
C GLU A 421 12.65 -0.74 5.35
N LYS A 422 11.46 -0.15 5.30
CA LYS A 422 10.26 -0.81 4.73
C LYS A 422 10.48 -1.19 3.26
N THR A 423 11.02 -0.29 2.43
CA THR A 423 11.32 -0.56 1.02
C THR A 423 12.39 -1.63 0.85
N LEU A 424 13.46 -1.61 1.66
CA LEU A 424 14.56 -2.56 1.53
C LEU A 424 14.12 -3.98 1.91
N TYR A 425 13.44 -4.13 3.05
CA TYR A 425 13.06 -5.45 3.56
C TYR A 425 11.83 -6.07 2.87
N ASN A 426 11.07 -5.28 2.10
CA ASN A 426 9.85 -5.73 1.42
C ASN A 426 9.89 -5.44 -0.09
N GLY A 427 9.59 -4.21 -0.52
CA GLY A 427 9.44 -3.82 -1.93
C GLY A 427 10.69 -4.00 -2.81
N THR A 428 11.88 -4.08 -2.21
CA THR A 428 13.14 -4.36 -2.92
C THR A 428 13.43 -5.85 -2.98
N LEU A 429 13.44 -6.53 -1.82
CA LEU A 429 13.85 -7.95 -1.75
C LEU A 429 12.88 -8.89 -2.45
N VAL A 430 11.62 -8.51 -2.61
CA VAL A 430 10.66 -9.27 -3.42
C VAL A 430 11.10 -9.41 -4.90
N GLY A 431 11.91 -8.44 -5.35
CA GLY A 431 12.45 -8.28 -6.70
C GLY A 431 13.31 -9.43 -7.23
N VAL A 432 13.76 -10.34 -6.35
CA VAL A 432 14.64 -11.47 -6.70
C VAL A 432 14.23 -12.73 -5.92
N ASN A 433 14.32 -13.90 -6.55
CA ASN A 433 14.15 -15.17 -5.84
C ASN A 433 15.30 -15.39 -4.83
N LEU A 434 15.11 -16.31 -3.88
CA LEU A 434 16.11 -16.62 -2.85
C LEU A 434 17.39 -17.26 -3.43
N LYS A 435 17.30 -17.82 -4.64
CA LYS A 435 18.44 -18.39 -5.37
C LYS A 435 19.29 -17.32 -6.07
N GLY A 436 18.72 -16.16 -6.38
CA GLY A 436 19.40 -15.02 -7.00
C GLY A 436 19.41 -15.00 -8.53
N ASP A 437 18.65 -15.85 -9.22
CA ASP A 437 18.69 -16.02 -10.68
C ASP A 437 17.38 -15.70 -11.40
N GLU A 438 16.32 -15.33 -10.68
CA GLU A 438 15.04 -14.92 -11.26
C GLU A 438 14.47 -13.69 -10.57
N PHE A 439 13.78 -12.84 -11.32
CA PHE A 439 13.43 -11.49 -10.92
C PHE A 439 11.94 -11.18 -11.16
N THR A 440 11.42 -10.20 -10.44
CA THR A 440 10.13 -9.57 -10.72
C THR A 440 10.33 -8.14 -11.21
N TYR A 441 9.47 -7.75 -12.15
CA TYR A 441 9.35 -6.36 -12.57
C TYR A 441 8.28 -5.67 -11.71
N SER A 442 7.03 -6.16 -11.78
CA SER A 442 5.92 -5.74 -10.93
C SER A 442 5.77 -6.62 -9.69
N ASN A 443 5.29 -6.04 -8.58
CA ASN A 443 5.23 -6.69 -7.27
C ASN A 443 3.84 -6.53 -6.65
N PRO A 444 2.82 -7.28 -7.12
CA PRO A 444 1.45 -7.16 -6.61
C PRO A 444 1.32 -7.60 -5.16
N LEU A 445 0.24 -7.18 -4.49
CA LEU A 445 -0.10 -7.58 -3.11
C LEU A 445 -1.21 -8.64 -3.06
N GLN A 446 -1.77 -9.01 -4.20
CA GLN A 446 -2.79 -10.05 -4.33
C GLN A 446 -2.65 -10.76 -5.69
N THR A 447 -2.68 -12.09 -5.70
CA THR A 447 -2.73 -12.91 -6.92
C THR A 447 -3.62 -14.13 -6.70
N SER A 448 -4.34 -14.55 -7.74
CA SER A 448 -5.18 -15.77 -7.72
C SER A 448 -4.41 -16.98 -8.26
N SER A 449 -3.47 -16.70 -9.18
CA SER A 449 -2.44 -17.60 -9.65
C SER A 449 -1.27 -16.74 -10.12
N SER A 450 -0.10 -16.92 -9.52
CA SER A 450 1.10 -16.16 -9.91
C SER A 450 1.81 -16.76 -11.12
N SER A 451 2.49 -15.93 -11.90
CA SER A 451 3.53 -16.47 -12.79
C SER A 451 4.83 -16.59 -12.01
N ARG A 452 5.65 -17.59 -12.34
CA ARG A 452 7.02 -17.69 -11.81
C ARG A 452 7.79 -16.39 -12.11
N ARG A 453 8.73 -16.02 -11.24
CA ARG A 453 9.70 -14.96 -11.53
C ARG A 453 10.41 -15.22 -12.86
N SER A 454 10.82 -14.17 -13.56
CA SER A 454 11.43 -14.28 -14.89
C SER A 454 12.96 -14.31 -14.80
N ASP A 455 13.58 -15.10 -15.67
CA ASP A 455 15.05 -15.18 -15.80
C ASP A 455 15.69 -13.84 -16.21
N TRP A 456 15.04 -13.10 -17.11
CA TRP A 456 15.42 -11.75 -17.55
C TRP A 456 14.24 -11.07 -18.26
N PHE A 457 14.42 -9.83 -18.70
CA PHE A 457 13.41 -9.03 -19.40
C PHE A 457 13.99 -8.35 -20.64
N SER A 458 13.14 -8.00 -21.61
CA SER A 458 13.53 -7.09 -22.69
C SER A 458 13.79 -5.67 -22.15
N CYS A 459 12.96 -5.20 -21.22
CA CYS A 459 13.22 -4.02 -20.40
C CYS A 459 13.88 -4.48 -19.09
N ALA A 460 15.21 -4.57 -19.06
CA ALA A 460 15.93 -5.09 -17.91
C ALA A 460 16.35 -4.00 -16.91
N CYS A 461 15.47 -3.02 -16.64
CA CYS A 461 15.77 -1.96 -15.67
C CYS A 461 15.95 -2.53 -14.24
N CYS A 462 15.07 -3.43 -13.82
CA CYS A 462 14.96 -3.94 -12.45
C CYS A 462 16.16 -4.78 -11.98
N PRO A 463 16.59 -5.84 -12.70
CA PRO A 463 17.63 -6.73 -12.18
C PRO A 463 18.98 -6.05 -11.86
N PRO A 464 19.62 -5.29 -12.78
CA PRO A 464 20.90 -4.65 -12.49
C PRO A 464 20.77 -3.54 -11.43
N ASN A 465 19.61 -2.86 -11.35
CA ASN A 465 19.33 -1.85 -10.33
C ASN A 465 19.24 -2.47 -8.92
N LEU A 466 18.63 -3.66 -8.81
CA LEU A 466 18.61 -4.45 -7.58
C LEU A 466 20.02 -4.92 -7.21
N MET A 467 20.80 -5.43 -8.16
CA MET A 467 22.16 -5.93 -7.93
C MET A 467 23.10 -4.85 -7.38
N ARG A 468 23.11 -3.64 -7.97
CA ARG A 468 23.94 -2.53 -7.48
C ARG A 468 23.54 -2.05 -6.08
N THR A 469 22.25 -2.14 -5.75
CA THR A 469 21.72 -1.73 -4.45
C THR A 469 22.08 -2.72 -3.36
N ILE A 470 21.89 -4.04 -3.59
CA ILE A 470 22.29 -5.06 -2.62
C ILE A 470 23.80 -4.99 -2.35
N ALA A 471 24.62 -4.76 -3.39
CA ALA A 471 26.06 -4.64 -3.26
C ALA A 471 26.53 -3.39 -2.44
N SER A 472 25.66 -2.40 -2.23
CA SER A 472 25.99 -1.15 -1.52
C SER A 472 25.18 -0.94 -0.22
N ILE A 473 24.46 -1.97 0.24
CA ILE A 473 23.49 -1.88 1.35
C ILE A 473 24.10 -1.36 2.66
N GLY A 474 25.39 -1.61 2.91
CA GLY A 474 26.12 -1.15 4.10
C GLY A 474 26.12 0.37 4.27
N GLY A 475 26.00 1.11 3.16
CA GLY A 475 25.98 2.57 3.13
C GLY A 475 24.67 3.19 3.62
N ASN A 476 23.78 2.38 4.19
CA ASN A 476 22.50 2.81 4.77
C ASN A 476 22.47 2.59 6.31
N ILE A 477 23.48 1.93 6.88
CA ILE A 477 23.47 1.50 8.29
C ILE A 477 23.81 2.64 9.23
N TYR A 478 24.89 3.37 8.95
CA TYR A 478 25.41 4.42 9.79
C TYR A 478 25.45 5.75 9.05
N ALA A 479 25.29 6.85 9.80
CA ALA A 479 25.51 8.19 9.29
C ALA A 479 26.14 9.08 10.36
N GLN A 480 26.68 10.22 9.94
CA GLN A 480 27.36 11.16 10.83
C GLN A 480 26.98 12.60 10.49
N LYS A 481 26.75 13.41 11.52
CA LYS A 481 26.68 14.88 11.40
C LYS A 481 27.48 15.51 12.52
N ASP A 482 28.54 16.22 12.15
CA ASP A 482 29.52 16.73 13.11
C ASP A 482 30.00 15.57 14.00
N ASP A 483 29.86 15.69 15.33
CA ASP A 483 30.24 14.63 16.28
C ASP A 483 29.13 13.60 16.53
N ASN A 484 27.94 13.75 15.93
CA ASN A 484 26.80 12.85 16.15
C ASN A 484 26.92 11.63 15.26
N VAL A 485 26.88 10.44 15.88
CA VAL A 485 26.80 9.16 15.16
C VAL A 485 25.36 8.69 15.14
N TYR A 486 24.82 8.41 13.95
CA TYR A 486 23.48 7.88 13.74
C TYR A 486 23.58 6.39 13.41
N VAL A 487 22.80 5.57 14.12
CA VAL A 487 22.56 4.17 13.80
C VAL A 487 21.16 4.07 13.20
N ASN A 488 21.11 3.96 11.88
CA ASN A 488 19.89 4.00 11.08
C ASN A 488 19.30 2.61 10.85
N LEU A 489 20.09 1.62 10.44
CA LEU A 489 19.60 0.25 10.24
C LEU A 489 20.19 -0.71 11.27
N TYR A 490 19.39 -1.71 11.62
CA TYR A 490 19.77 -2.74 12.58
C TYR A 490 20.29 -3.99 11.88
N ILE A 491 21.47 -3.88 11.30
CA ILE A 491 22.17 -4.95 10.57
C ILE A 491 23.46 -5.27 11.32
N GLY A 492 23.68 -6.55 11.64
CA GLY A 492 24.92 -7.03 12.26
C GLY A 492 26.12 -6.59 11.42
N SER A 493 26.98 -5.74 11.97
CA SER A 493 28.00 -5.05 11.19
C SER A 493 29.11 -4.46 12.07
N GLU A 494 30.21 -4.08 11.43
CA GLU A 494 31.30 -3.35 12.04
C GLU A 494 31.73 -2.17 11.16
N THR A 495 32.02 -1.02 11.77
CA THR A 495 32.58 0.15 11.09
C THR A 495 33.56 0.89 11.99
N THR A 496 34.37 1.77 11.41
CA THR A 496 35.19 2.75 12.14
C THR A 496 34.89 4.13 11.59
N ILE A 497 34.51 5.04 12.48
CA ILE A 497 34.11 6.41 12.15
C ILE A 497 35.05 7.38 12.87
N ASP A 498 35.49 8.42 12.17
CA ASP A 498 36.26 9.51 12.78
C ASP A 498 35.31 10.46 13.50
N VAL A 499 35.40 10.52 14.84
CA VAL A 499 34.59 11.44 15.68
C VAL A 499 35.55 12.36 16.42
N LYS A 500 35.48 13.66 16.15
CA LYS A 500 36.48 14.64 16.60
C LYS A 500 37.91 14.21 16.21
N ALA A 501 38.77 13.96 17.20
CA ALA A 501 40.14 13.48 17.03
C ALA A 501 40.28 11.97 17.30
N SER A 502 39.20 11.26 17.64
CA SER A 502 39.19 9.84 18.00
C SER A 502 38.66 8.99 16.85
N LYS A 503 39.27 7.84 16.61
CA LYS A 503 38.67 6.79 15.78
C LYS A 503 37.75 5.94 16.66
N VAL A 504 36.48 5.83 16.27
CA VAL A 504 35.47 5.09 17.01
C VAL A 504 35.09 3.85 16.23
N LYS A 505 35.53 2.69 16.71
CA LYS A 505 35.05 1.41 16.19
C LYS A 505 33.67 1.12 16.78
N ILE A 506 32.73 0.78 15.91
CA ILE A 506 31.36 0.43 16.29
C ILE A 506 31.08 -0.96 15.77
N LYS A 507 30.68 -1.86 16.66
CA LYS A 507 30.26 -3.22 16.30
C LYS A 507 28.83 -3.46 16.73
N GLN A 508 27.97 -3.75 15.77
CA GLN A 508 26.59 -4.16 15.98
C GLN A 508 26.47 -5.69 15.92
N THR A 509 25.84 -6.29 16.92
CA THR A 509 25.46 -7.71 16.93
C THR A 509 23.96 -7.80 17.09
N SER A 510 23.30 -8.45 16.15
CA SER A 510 21.85 -8.53 16.04
C SER A 510 21.45 -9.70 15.15
N ASN A 511 20.30 -10.31 15.41
CA ASN A 511 19.64 -11.26 14.51
C ASN A 511 18.30 -10.71 13.99
N TYR A 512 18.18 -9.38 13.99
CA TYR A 512 17.20 -8.62 13.21
C TYR A 512 17.26 -9.04 11.72
N PRO A 513 16.12 -9.20 11.03
CA PRO A 513 14.76 -8.79 11.43
C PRO A 513 13.98 -9.84 12.25
N TRP A 514 14.60 -10.95 12.67
CA TRP A 514 13.91 -12.03 13.37
C TRP A 514 13.70 -11.76 14.85
N ASP A 515 14.61 -11.04 15.49
CA ASP A 515 14.45 -10.55 16.85
C ASP A 515 14.93 -9.10 16.97
N GLY A 516 14.44 -8.41 18.00
CA GLY A 516 14.75 -7.01 18.24
C GLY A 516 15.84 -6.79 19.28
N ASN A 517 16.70 -7.78 19.57
CA ASN A 517 17.82 -7.58 20.48
C ASN A 517 19.05 -7.09 19.70
N ILE A 518 19.37 -5.81 19.88
CA ILE A 518 20.54 -5.19 19.26
C ILE A 518 21.55 -4.85 20.34
N THR A 519 22.80 -5.25 20.10
CA THR A 519 23.94 -4.86 20.91
C THR A 519 24.90 -4.02 20.07
N LEU A 520 25.32 -2.87 20.57
CA LEU A 520 26.39 -2.06 20.01
C LEU A 520 27.57 -2.01 20.98
N SER A 521 28.77 -2.39 20.52
CA SER A 521 30.04 -2.05 21.18
C SER A 521 30.52 -0.72 20.62
N ILE A 522 30.86 0.23 21.50
CA ILE A 522 31.39 1.54 21.14
C ILE A 522 32.83 1.61 21.67
N ASP A 523 33.79 1.61 20.75
CA ASP A 523 35.21 1.42 21.03
C ASP A 523 36.03 2.61 20.50
N PRO A 524 36.04 3.77 21.19
CA PRO A 524 36.88 4.89 20.82
C PRO A 524 38.35 4.64 21.18
N THR A 525 39.28 5.09 20.32
CA THR A 525 40.74 4.98 20.56
C THR A 525 41.21 5.67 21.85
N ALA A 526 40.52 6.72 22.26
CA ALA A 526 40.66 7.38 23.55
C ALA A 526 39.28 7.79 24.06
N ALA A 527 39.11 7.86 25.38
CA ALA A 527 37.84 8.24 25.97
C ALA A 527 37.43 9.66 25.54
N ASP A 528 36.24 9.81 24.95
CA ASP A 528 35.74 11.09 24.44
C ASP A 528 34.22 11.18 24.59
N SER A 529 33.70 12.41 24.68
CA SER A 529 32.27 12.69 24.77
C SER A 529 31.68 12.92 23.39
N PHE A 530 30.69 12.13 22.99
CA PHE A 530 29.95 12.38 21.75
C PHE A 530 28.55 11.73 21.78
N PRO A 531 27.59 12.23 20.99
CA PRO A 531 26.25 11.65 20.90
C PRO A 531 26.20 10.43 19.98
N VAL A 532 25.63 9.33 20.47
CA VAL A 532 25.16 8.20 19.65
C VAL A 532 23.64 8.24 19.57
N LYS A 533 23.10 8.28 18.36
CA LYS A 533 21.66 8.39 18.05
C LYS A 533 21.14 7.07 17.51
N LEU A 534 20.25 6.42 18.26
CA LEU A 534 19.63 5.16 17.87
C LEU A 534 18.23 5.43 17.32
N ARG A 535 17.95 5.01 16.09
CA ARG A 535 16.58 5.12 15.53
C ARG A 535 15.64 4.21 16.30
N ILE A 536 14.52 4.72 16.79
CA ILE A 536 13.41 3.86 17.22
C ILE A 536 12.48 3.73 16.03
N PRO A 537 12.33 2.53 15.42
CA PRO A 537 11.52 2.38 14.23
C PRO A 537 10.07 2.76 14.46
N GLY A 538 9.44 3.46 13.51
CA GLY A 538 8.05 3.92 13.63
C GLY A 538 7.01 2.80 13.78
N TRP A 539 7.35 1.55 13.45
CA TRP A 539 6.50 0.41 13.73
C TRP A 539 6.44 0.05 15.22
N GLU A 540 7.42 0.42 16.05
CA GLU A 540 7.38 0.20 17.51
C GLU A 540 6.49 1.26 18.19
N THR A 541 5.19 1.08 18.06
CA THR A 541 4.16 2.05 18.51
C THR A 541 3.83 1.94 19.99
N ALA A 542 4.11 0.80 20.63
CA ALA A 542 3.78 0.57 22.03
C ALA A 542 4.70 1.33 23.00
N GLY A 543 5.87 1.78 22.54
CA GLY A 543 6.86 2.47 23.38
C GLY A 543 7.51 1.56 24.42
N ASN A 544 7.43 0.25 24.23
CA ASN A 544 7.89 -0.76 25.20
C ASN A 544 9.36 -1.14 24.99
N TYR A 545 10.03 -0.54 24.01
CA TYR A 545 11.46 -0.72 23.78
C TYR A 545 12.29 -0.33 25.00
N THR A 546 13.44 -0.98 25.17
CA THR A 546 14.40 -0.66 26.23
C THR A 546 15.75 -0.32 25.63
N VAL A 547 16.41 0.69 26.20
CA VAL A 547 17.76 1.10 25.82
C VAL A 547 18.58 1.17 27.10
N LYS A 548 19.72 0.48 27.10
CA LYS A 548 20.63 0.46 28.24
C LYS A 548 22.06 0.69 27.77
N VAL A 549 22.86 1.34 28.61
CA VAL A 549 24.32 1.41 28.44
C VAL A 549 24.98 0.78 29.65
N ASN A 550 25.80 -0.24 29.42
CA ASN A 550 26.44 -1.05 30.47
C ASN A 550 25.43 -1.55 31.53
N GLY A 551 24.25 -1.97 31.08
CA GLY A 551 23.17 -2.49 31.91
C GLY A 551 22.30 -1.43 32.62
N GLN A 552 22.62 -0.15 32.51
CA GLN A 552 21.86 0.95 33.09
C GLN A 552 20.90 1.57 32.07
N ASP A 553 19.65 1.80 32.46
CA ASP A 553 18.68 2.48 31.60
C ASP A 553 19.13 3.90 31.23
N VAL A 554 18.77 4.34 30.02
CA VAL A 554 18.99 5.72 29.56
C VAL A 554 17.69 6.49 29.42
N ASP A 555 17.80 7.82 29.33
CA ASP A 555 16.68 8.67 28.92
C ASP A 555 16.19 8.26 27.53
N LYS A 556 14.90 7.95 27.42
CA LYS A 556 14.23 7.51 26.20
C LYS A 556 13.57 8.66 25.44
N THR A 557 13.88 9.91 25.78
CA THR A 557 13.33 11.08 25.08
C THR A 557 13.64 11.00 23.59
N LEU A 558 12.58 10.84 22.79
CA LEU A 558 12.67 10.80 21.35
C LEU A 558 12.74 12.20 20.78
N TYR A 559 13.73 12.42 19.93
CA TYR A 559 13.78 13.60 19.05
C TYR A 559 13.87 13.13 17.61
N LYS A 560 12.83 13.44 16.81
CA LYS A 560 12.71 13.03 15.41
C LYS A 560 12.99 11.53 15.18
N GLY A 561 12.43 10.68 16.02
CA GLY A 561 12.58 9.22 15.92
C GLY A 561 13.91 8.65 16.44
N TYR A 562 14.76 9.45 17.10
CA TYR A 562 16.02 8.95 17.69
C TYR A 562 16.07 9.13 19.21
N VAL A 563 16.55 8.09 19.91
CA VAL A 563 17.09 8.21 21.28
C VAL A 563 18.53 8.69 21.17
N THR A 564 18.86 9.79 21.84
CA THR A 564 20.22 10.36 21.83
C THR A 564 20.94 10.04 23.13
N ILE A 565 22.03 9.29 23.05
CA ILE A 565 22.90 8.94 24.18
C ILE A 565 24.16 9.80 24.07
N ASN A 566 24.21 10.90 24.83
CA ASN A 566 25.38 11.77 24.90
C ASN A 566 26.14 11.54 26.21
N ARG A 567 27.34 10.96 26.12
CA ARG A 567 28.19 10.64 27.27
C ARG A 567 29.65 10.55 26.86
N ILE A 568 30.53 10.42 27.85
CA ILE A 568 31.91 9.96 27.63
C ILE A 568 31.87 8.46 27.37
N TRP A 569 32.36 8.07 26.19
CA TRP A 569 32.51 6.69 25.77
C TRP A 569 33.92 6.20 26.04
N LYS A 570 34.05 4.93 26.46
CA LYS A 570 35.32 4.23 26.64
C LYS A 570 35.28 2.91 25.88
N ALA A 571 36.46 2.40 25.50
CA ALA A 571 36.55 1.08 24.88
C ALA A 571 35.85 0.01 25.74
N GLY A 572 35.02 -0.79 25.10
CA GLY A 572 34.17 -1.82 25.70
C GLY A 572 32.79 -1.33 26.17
N ASP A 573 32.46 -0.04 26.06
CA ASP A 573 31.12 0.44 26.40
C ASP A 573 30.07 -0.22 25.49
N LYS A 574 29.01 -0.76 26.12
CA LYS A 574 28.00 -1.56 25.45
C LYS A 574 26.65 -0.88 25.53
N VAL A 575 26.03 -0.65 24.38
CA VAL A 575 24.62 -0.25 24.29
C VAL A 575 23.78 -1.47 23.93
N THR A 576 22.69 -1.70 24.65
CA THR A 576 21.70 -2.73 24.31
C THR A 576 20.36 -2.08 24.05
N LEU A 577 19.81 -2.31 22.86
CA LEU A 577 18.46 -1.94 22.47
C LEU A 577 17.64 -3.22 22.34
N ASN A 578 16.49 -3.28 23.02
CA ASN A 578 15.49 -4.30 22.78
C ASN A 578 14.24 -3.65 22.18
N LEU A 579 13.87 -4.09 20.98
CA LEU A 579 12.64 -3.73 20.28
C LEU A 579 11.66 -4.92 20.36
N PRO A 580 10.51 -4.79 21.04
CA PRO A 580 9.48 -5.82 21.04
C PRO A 580 9.00 -6.12 19.62
N MET A 581 9.16 -7.36 19.17
CA MET A 581 8.77 -7.81 17.82
C MET A 581 7.36 -8.39 17.81
N ASP A 582 6.40 -7.62 18.30
CA ASP A 582 5.00 -8.03 18.38
C ASP A 582 4.39 -8.14 16.97
N ILE A 583 3.45 -9.08 16.80
CA ILE A 583 2.69 -9.20 15.55
C ILE A 583 1.65 -8.09 15.52
N GLN A 584 1.70 -7.27 14.48
CA GLN A 584 0.79 -6.16 14.25
C GLN A 584 -0.23 -6.51 13.18
N ARG A 585 -1.47 -6.10 13.41
CA ARG A 585 -2.52 -6.04 12.38
C ARG A 585 -2.59 -4.60 11.88
N VAL A 586 -1.97 -4.36 10.73
CA VAL A 586 -1.94 -3.04 10.09
C VAL A 586 -3.26 -2.83 9.34
N LYS A 587 -3.83 -1.64 9.46
CA LYS A 587 -5.01 -1.20 8.72
C LYS A 587 -4.66 -0.05 7.81
N ALA A 588 -5.21 -0.07 6.60
CA ALA A 588 -5.19 1.08 5.73
C ALA A 588 -6.10 2.19 6.27
N ASP A 589 -5.88 3.41 5.79
CA ASP A 589 -6.83 4.51 5.96
C ASP A 589 -8.19 4.12 5.35
N SER A 590 -9.31 4.57 5.93
CA SER A 590 -10.66 4.22 5.46
C SER A 590 -10.96 4.70 4.03
N ARG A 591 -10.16 5.63 3.48
CA ARG A 591 -10.27 6.08 2.09
C ARG A 591 -9.72 5.07 1.09
N VAL A 592 -8.91 4.09 1.53
CA VAL A 592 -8.39 3.03 0.68
C VAL A 592 -9.44 1.93 0.54
N ALA A 593 -10.30 2.06 -0.47
CA ALA A 593 -11.44 1.16 -0.67
C ALA A 593 -11.05 -0.31 -0.86
N ALA A 594 -9.89 -0.58 -1.49
CA ALA A 594 -9.40 -1.94 -1.75
C ALA A 594 -9.08 -2.74 -0.46
N ASP A 595 -8.81 -2.03 0.64
CA ASP A 595 -8.35 -2.61 1.92
C ASP A 595 -9.43 -2.59 3.01
N GLU A 596 -10.66 -2.22 2.66
CA GLU A 596 -11.77 -2.21 3.61
C GLU A 596 -12.10 -3.62 4.13
N GLY A 597 -12.26 -3.76 5.45
CA GLY A 597 -12.48 -5.07 6.09
C GLY A 597 -11.29 -6.02 6.00
N ARG A 598 -10.09 -5.48 5.73
CA ARG A 598 -8.85 -6.22 5.61
C ARG A 598 -7.78 -5.70 6.57
N VAL A 599 -6.81 -6.57 6.85
CA VAL A 599 -5.60 -6.26 7.62
C VAL A 599 -4.39 -6.88 6.94
N ALA A 600 -3.25 -6.20 7.03
CA ALA A 600 -1.95 -6.79 6.71
C ALA A 600 -1.26 -7.20 8.02
N PHE A 601 -0.51 -8.30 7.98
CA PHE A 601 0.33 -8.70 9.12
C PHE A 601 1.72 -8.09 8.96
N GLN A 602 2.21 -7.49 10.04
CA GLN A 602 3.58 -6.97 10.11
C GLN A 602 4.23 -7.46 11.41
N ARG A 603 5.51 -7.82 11.35
CA ARG A 603 6.33 -8.10 12.54
C ARG A 603 7.70 -7.46 12.35
N GLY A 604 8.02 -6.48 13.20
CA GLY A 604 9.18 -5.63 12.98
C GLY A 604 9.10 -4.93 11.61
N PRO A 605 10.17 -4.95 10.80
CA PRO A 605 10.19 -4.30 9.49
C PRO A 605 9.53 -5.14 8.37
N LEU A 606 9.15 -6.39 8.66
CA LEU A 606 8.66 -7.33 7.65
C LEU A 606 7.14 -7.30 7.56
N VAL A 607 6.63 -7.07 6.35
CA VAL A 607 5.25 -7.34 5.95
C VAL A 607 5.13 -8.81 5.58
N TYR A 608 4.00 -9.41 5.90
CA TYR A 608 3.71 -10.82 5.66
C TYR A 608 2.62 -11.01 4.61
N CYS A 609 2.66 -12.12 3.90
CA CYS A 609 1.59 -12.59 3.02
C CYS A 609 1.22 -14.04 3.34
N LEU A 610 0.04 -14.46 2.91
CA LEU A 610 -0.30 -15.87 2.79
C LEU A 610 -0.04 -16.27 1.34
N GLU A 611 0.57 -17.44 1.13
CA GLU A 611 0.78 -18.05 -0.18
C GLU A 611 0.14 -19.45 -0.18
N GLY A 612 -0.49 -19.84 -1.28
CA GLY A 612 -1.21 -21.12 -1.37
C GLY A 612 -0.32 -22.32 -1.04
N THR A 613 0.96 -22.26 -1.42
CA THR A 613 1.95 -23.32 -1.14
C THR A 613 2.04 -23.67 0.35
N GLU A 614 2.15 -22.69 1.23
CA GLU A 614 2.21 -22.87 2.69
C GLU A 614 0.83 -23.12 3.33
N ASN A 615 -0.25 -23.07 2.53
CA ASN A 615 -1.63 -23.12 2.98
C ASN A 615 -2.44 -24.21 2.25
N ASN A 616 -1.82 -25.38 2.07
CA ASN A 616 -2.43 -26.60 1.48
C ASN A 616 -2.97 -26.41 0.05
N ASN A 617 -2.39 -25.48 -0.71
CA ASN A 617 -2.84 -25.08 -2.05
C ASN A 617 -4.32 -24.63 -2.10
N ILE A 618 -4.88 -24.19 -0.97
CA ILE A 618 -6.18 -23.54 -0.93
C ILE A 618 -6.00 -22.10 -1.45
N ASP A 619 -7.01 -21.58 -2.15
CA ASP A 619 -7.03 -20.18 -2.54
C ASP A 619 -7.10 -19.26 -1.29
N VAL A 620 -5.97 -18.68 -0.92
CA VAL A 620 -5.82 -17.85 0.28
C VAL A 620 -6.58 -16.52 0.18
N ASN A 621 -7.00 -16.12 -1.02
CA ASN A 621 -7.88 -14.95 -1.19
C ASN A 621 -9.26 -15.13 -0.52
N ASN A 622 -9.64 -16.38 -0.25
CA ASN A 622 -10.91 -16.73 0.39
C ASN A 622 -10.79 -16.94 1.91
N TYR A 623 -9.64 -16.60 2.51
CA TYR A 623 -9.46 -16.71 3.96
C TYR A 623 -10.04 -15.48 4.67
N VAL A 624 -10.79 -15.74 5.75
CA VAL A 624 -11.22 -14.73 6.71
C VAL A 624 -10.57 -15.02 8.07
N ILE A 625 -9.74 -14.11 8.55
CA ILE A 625 -9.01 -14.24 9.82
C ILE A 625 -9.60 -13.25 10.82
N LYS A 626 -10.58 -13.72 11.60
CA LYS A 626 -11.30 -12.92 12.60
C LYS A 626 -10.34 -12.23 13.57
N LYS A 627 -10.75 -11.06 14.08
CA LYS A 627 -9.92 -10.16 14.91
C LYS A 627 -9.45 -10.80 16.22
N ASP A 628 -10.24 -11.71 16.77
CA ASP A 628 -10.00 -12.45 18.01
C ASP A 628 -9.07 -13.66 17.84
N VAL A 629 -8.73 -14.03 16.59
CA VAL A 629 -7.75 -15.08 16.32
C VAL A 629 -6.39 -14.66 16.88
N LYS A 630 -5.91 -15.44 17.85
CA LYS A 630 -4.57 -15.32 18.41
C LYS A 630 -3.54 -15.70 17.35
N LEU A 631 -2.62 -14.79 17.09
CA LEU A 631 -1.50 -15.00 16.19
C LEU A 631 -0.26 -15.43 16.98
N ILE A 632 0.50 -16.36 16.43
CA ILE A 632 1.79 -16.79 17.00
C ILE A 632 2.88 -16.69 15.93
N SER A 633 4.09 -16.30 16.34
CA SER A 633 5.26 -16.29 15.46
C SER A 633 6.19 -17.45 15.79
N GLU A 634 6.72 -18.12 14.77
CA GLU A 634 7.63 -19.26 14.92
C GLU A 634 8.79 -19.14 13.92
N TYR A 635 10.03 -19.30 14.37
CA TYR A 635 11.18 -19.39 13.46
C TYR A 635 11.30 -20.79 12.85
N LYS A 636 11.34 -20.86 11.52
CA LYS A 636 11.47 -22.08 10.71
C LYS A 636 12.78 -22.03 9.95
N SER A 637 13.81 -22.71 10.45
CA SER A 637 15.15 -22.75 9.84
C SER A 637 15.21 -23.50 8.51
N ASP A 638 14.27 -24.42 8.29
CA ASP A 638 14.19 -25.33 7.14
C ASP A 638 13.27 -24.82 6.01
N LEU A 639 12.55 -23.71 6.24
CA LEU A 639 11.66 -23.08 5.27
C LEU A 639 12.30 -21.82 4.69
N LEU A 640 12.33 -21.69 3.35
CA LEU A 640 12.66 -20.45 2.64
C LEU A 640 13.99 -19.79 3.12
N ASN A 641 15.03 -20.60 3.30
CA ASN A 641 16.35 -20.21 3.83
C ASN A 641 16.35 -19.64 5.26
N GLY A 642 15.36 -19.99 6.08
CA GLY A 642 15.26 -19.56 7.46
C GLY A 642 14.40 -18.31 7.62
N VAL A 643 13.14 -18.49 8.03
CA VAL A 643 12.19 -17.37 8.21
C VAL A 643 11.40 -17.49 9.50
N THR A 644 11.01 -16.35 10.08
CA THR A 644 9.93 -16.34 11.08
C THR A 644 8.59 -16.31 10.35
N VAL A 645 7.73 -17.30 10.58
CA VAL A 645 6.36 -17.37 10.06
C VAL A 645 5.35 -16.85 11.09
N ILE A 646 4.17 -16.43 10.64
CA ILE A 646 3.02 -16.13 11.49
C ILE A 646 1.95 -17.21 11.26
N LYS A 647 1.40 -17.76 12.34
CA LYS A 647 0.39 -18.81 12.31
C LYS A 647 -0.88 -18.44 13.07
N GLY A 648 -1.98 -19.03 12.66
CA GLY A 648 -3.28 -18.96 13.32
C GLY A 648 -4.31 -19.79 12.58
N THR A 649 -5.58 -19.51 12.85
CA THR A 649 -6.72 -20.15 12.16
C THR A 649 -7.47 -19.14 11.31
N ALA A 650 -7.94 -19.59 10.14
CA ALA A 650 -8.80 -18.83 9.24
C ALA A 650 -10.12 -19.60 9.02
N GLN A 651 -11.16 -18.88 8.60
CA GLN A 651 -12.31 -19.47 7.95
C GLN A 651 -12.04 -19.48 6.44
N ALA A 652 -11.99 -20.65 5.83
CA ALA A 652 -11.72 -20.86 4.41
C ALA A 652 -12.99 -21.33 3.71
N GLY A 653 -13.29 -20.77 2.53
CA GLY A 653 -14.44 -21.15 1.72
C GLY A 653 -15.44 -20.01 1.53
N LYS A 654 -16.70 -20.37 1.28
CA LYS A 654 -17.79 -19.42 1.02
C LYS A 654 -18.63 -19.16 2.29
N PRO A 655 -19.33 -18.02 2.37
CA PRO A 655 -20.41 -17.82 3.35
C PRO A 655 -21.34 -19.04 3.43
N ASN A 656 -21.63 -19.49 4.66
CA ASN A 656 -22.43 -20.68 5.00
C ASN A 656 -21.76 -22.06 4.77
N ASP A 657 -20.56 -22.13 4.17
CA ASP A 657 -19.74 -23.36 4.06
C ASP A 657 -18.30 -23.11 4.51
N TYR A 658 -18.13 -22.18 5.47
CA TYR A 658 -16.82 -21.90 6.03
C TYR A 658 -16.29 -23.10 6.80
N LYS A 659 -15.06 -23.50 6.47
CA LYS A 659 -14.30 -24.50 7.21
C LYS A 659 -13.16 -23.81 7.93
N THR A 660 -12.96 -24.18 9.18
CA THR A 660 -11.77 -23.74 9.91
C THR A 660 -10.55 -24.41 9.29
N ALA A 661 -9.56 -23.60 8.93
CA ALA A 661 -8.29 -24.04 8.39
C ALA A 661 -7.15 -23.36 9.15
N ASP A 662 -6.06 -24.07 9.39
CA ASP A 662 -4.83 -23.44 9.85
C ASP A 662 -4.21 -22.65 8.70
N PHE A 663 -3.62 -21.50 9.01
CA PHE A 663 -2.85 -20.73 8.04
C PHE A 663 -1.42 -20.51 8.51
N THR A 664 -0.53 -20.40 7.52
CA THR A 664 0.86 -19.94 7.70
C THR A 664 1.10 -18.76 6.78
N ALA A 665 1.45 -17.62 7.37
CA ALA A 665 1.91 -16.44 6.65
C ALA A 665 3.43 -16.35 6.69
N ILE A 666 4.03 -16.02 5.55
CA ILE A 666 5.48 -15.89 5.32
C ILE A 666 5.84 -14.43 5.04
N PRO A 667 7.11 -14.00 5.25
CA PRO A 667 7.53 -12.66 4.87
C PRO A 667 7.28 -12.40 3.38
N TYR A 668 6.68 -11.26 3.04
CA TYR A 668 6.27 -10.94 1.67
C TYR A 668 7.39 -11.12 0.66
N TYR A 669 8.63 -10.73 0.97
CA TYR A 669 9.76 -10.89 0.05
C TYR A 669 10.06 -12.36 -0.34
N THR A 670 9.58 -13.34 0.44
CA THR A 670 9.80 -14.77 0.18
C THR A 670 8.76 -15.45 -0.70
N TRP A 671 7.67 -14.77 -1.06
CA TRP A 671 6.64 -15.38 -1.89
C TRP A 671 7.19 -15.82 -3.27
N ASN A 672 6.50 -16.74 -3.94
CA ASN A 672 6.78 -17.15 -5.32
C ASN A 672 8.20 -17.74 -5.54
N ASN A 673 8.70 -18.46 -4.53
CA ASN A 673 9.98 -19.21 -4.59
C ASN A 673 9.78 -20.69 -4.93
N VAL A 674 8.57 -21.08 -5.37
CA VAL A 674 8.23 -22.44 -5.81
C VAL A 674 8.62 -22.69 -7.26
N LYS A 675 9.01 -23.94 -7.55
CA LYS A 675 9.53 -24.36 -8.86
C LYS A 675 8.44 -24.64 -9.89
N ASP A 676 7.28 -25.14 -9.46
CA ASP A 676 6.23 -25.67 -10.34
C ASP A 676 4.85 -25.02 -10.04
N GLY A 677 4.44 -24.08 -10.90
CA GLY A 677 3.08 -23.50 -10.91
C GLY A 677 2.85 -22.32 -9.95
N GLY A 678 1.99 -21.40 -10.38
CA GLY A 678 1.52 -20.29 -9.57
C GLY A 678 0.55 -20.71 -8.49
N THR A 679 0.67 -20.12 -7.31
CA THR A 679 -0.37 -20.21 -6.29
C THR A 679 -1.00 -18.84 -6.02
N SER A 680 -2.09 -18.83 -5.27
CA SER A 680 -2.68 -17.60 -4.77
C SER A 680 -1.78 -16.97 -3.72
N MET A 681 -1.76 -15.64 -3.65
CA MET A 681 -1.05 -14.89 -2.62
C MET A 681 -1.88 -13.68 -2.21
N VAL A 682 -1.90 -13.36 -0.92
CA VAL A 682 -2.57 -12.15 -0.42
C VAL A 682 -1.82 -11.54 0.76
N VAL A 683 -1.59 -10.22 0.72
CA VAL A 683 -1.07 -9.43 1.85
C VAL A 683 -2.20 -8.92 2.74
N TRP A 684 -3.23 -8.32 2.12
CA TRP A 684 -4.40 -7.78 2.82
C TRP A 684 -5.50 -8.85 2.99
N VAL A 685 -5.38 -9.62 4.06
CA VAL A 685 -6.36 -10.65 4.43
C VAL A 685 -7.62 -10.05 5.02
N ARG A 686 -8.76 -10.68 4.79
CA ARG A 686 -10.03 -10.24 5.37
C ARG A 686 -10.02 -10.47 6.89
N ASP A 687 -10.32 -9.43 7.68
CA ASP A 687 -10.54 -9.55 9.13
C ASP A 687 -12.04 -9.61 9.51
N THR A 688 -12.90 -9.33 8.53
CA THR A 688 -14.35 -9.44 8.61
C THR A 688 -14.89 -10.19 7.40
N GLU A 689 -15.98 -10.92 7.63
CA GLU A 689 -16.80 -11.50 6.57
C GLU A 689 -17.40 -10.37 5.70
N PRO A 690 -17.28 -10.40 4.36
CA PRO A 690 -17.95 -9.41 3.50
C PRO A 690 -19.48 -9.43 3.68
N PRO A 691 -20.17 -8.33 3.38
CA PRO A 691 -21.63 -8.30 3.41
C PRO A 691 -22.19 -9.30 2.39
N TYR A 692 -23.01 -10.24 2.87
CA TYR A 692 -23.56 -11.31 2.04
C TYR A 692 -25.04 -11.13 1.75
N ILE A 693 -25.43 -11.54 0.54
CA ILE A 693 -26.82 -11.79 0.20
C ILE A 693 -27.28 -13.17 0.62
N ALA A 694 -28.58 -13.27 0.95
CA ALA A 694 -29.25 -14.54 1.15
C ALA A 694 -28.99 -15.46 -0.06
N PRO A 695 -28.63 -16.74 0.18
CA PRO A 695 -28.32 -17.67 -0.89
C PRO A 695 -29.52 -17.85 -1.83
N THR A 696 -29.30 -17.62 -3.12
CA THR A 696 -30.21 -18.03 -4.19
C THR A 696 -29.74 -19.36 -4.78
N ILE A 697 -30.54 -19.99 -5.65
CA ILE A 697 -30.12 -21.22 -6.34
C ILE A 697 -28.85 -21.02 -7.19
N ALA A 698 -28.50 -19.78 -7.56
CA ALA A 698 -27.24 -19.45 -8.23
C ALA A 698 -26.00 -19.85 -7.41
N SER A 699 -26.06 -19.76 -6.07
CA SER A 699 -24.95 -20.15 -5.18
C SER A 699 -24.60 -21.65 -5.24
N LYS A 700 -25.54 -22.48 -5.70
CA LYS A 700 -25.38 -23.93 -5.86
C LYS A 700 -24.87 -24.34 -7.24
N ALA A 701 -24.80 -23.40 -8.18
CA ALA A 701 -24.44 -23.68 -9.55
C ALA A 701 -22.92 -23.76 -9.75
N LYS A 702 -22.51 -24.65 -10.65
CA LYS A 702 -21.18 -24.58 -11.26
C LYS A 702 -21.21 -23.50 -12.34
N VAL A 703 -20.15 -22.69 -12.40
CA VAL A 703 -20.03 -21.58 -13.35
C VAL A 703 -19.10 -21.95 -14.50
N SER A 704 -19.46 -21.55 -15.72
CA SER A 704 -18.56 -21.54 -16.88
C SER A 704 -18.82 -20.32 -17.77
N THR A 705 -17.85 -19.96 -18.61
CA THR A 705 -17.91 -18.76 -19.47
C THR A 705 -17.21 -18.99 -20.81
N SER A 706 -17.49 -18.13 -21.80
CA SER A 706 -16.68 -18.03 -23.01
C SER A 706 -15.25 -17.56 -22.72
N TYR A 707 -15.08 -16.62 -21.80
CA TYR A 707 -13.80 -16.05 -21.43
C TYR A 707 -13.90 -15.30 -20.10
N CYS A 708 -12.86 -15.41 -19.27
CA CYS A 708 -12.63 -14.56 -18.10
C CYS A 708 -11.17 -14.13 -18.14
N SER A 709 -10.90 -12.84 -17.91
CA SER A 709 -9.54 -12.31 -17.86
C SER A 709 -8.75 -13.02 -16.76
N SER A 710 -7.46 -13.24 -16.95
CA SER A 710 -6.62 -13.99 -15.99
C SER A 710 -6.51 -13.35 -14.60
N TRP A 711 -6.85 -12.07 -14.47
CA TRP A 711 -6.90 -11.32 -13.22
C TRP A 711 -8.34 -11.10 -12.70
N GLU A 712 -9.36 -11.59 -13.40
CA GLU A 712 -10.74 -11.57 -12.93
C GLU A 712 -11.18 -12.97 -12.49
N HIS A 713 -12.34 -13.05 -11.86
CA HIS A 713 -12.77 -14.23 -11.14
C HIS A 713 -14.11 -14.73 -11.66
N LEU A 714 -14.12 -15.94 -12.22
CA LEU A 714 -15.34 -16.56 -12.72
C LEU A 714 -16.37 -16.83 -11.61
N ASP A 715 -15.91 -17.16 -10.41
CA ASP A 715 -16.76 -17.44 -9.25
C ASP A 715 -17.30 -16.18 -8.58
N ALA A 716 -16.83 -14.99 -8.97
CA ALA A 716 -17.37 -13.72 -8.47
C ALA A 716 -18.88 -13.62 -8.71
N ILE A 717 -19.35 -14.08 -9.87
CA ILE A 717 -20.75 -13.91 -10.28
C ILE A 717 -21.77 -14.63 -9.40
N ASN A 718 -21.35 -15.58 -8.53
CA ASN A 718 -22.23 -16.28 -7.59
C ASN A 718 -21.62 -16.44 -6.19
N ASN A 719 -20.68 -15.57 -5.81
CA ASN A 719 -20.00 -15.61 -4.51
C ASN A 719 -20.83 -15.04 -3.34
N GLN A 720 -22.07 -14.62 -3.60
CA GLN A 720 -22.98 -14.01 -2.63
C GLN A 720 -22.48 -12.71 -1.97
N CYS A 721 -21.47 -12.04 -2.52
CA CYS A 721 -21.11 -10.69 -2.07
C CYS A 721 -22.17 -9.70 -2.55
N GLU A 722 -22.68 -8.86 -1.65
CA GLU A 722 -23.56 -7.74 -2.03
C GLU A 722 -22.70 -6.58 -2.57
N PRO A 723 -22.90 -6.14 -3.82
CA PRO A 723 -22.17 -5.01 -4.39
C PRO A 723 -22.56 -3.69 -3.72
N LYS A 724 -21.59 -2.81 -3.49
CA LYS A 724 -21.85 -1.43 -3.05
C LYS A 724 -22.29 -0.51 -4.20
N ASP A 725 -21.56 -0.60 -5.31
CA ASP A 725 -21.73 0.18 -6.54
C ASP A 725 -21.12 -0.60 -7.72
N SER A 726 -21.21 -0.10 -8.94
CA SER A 726 -20.70 -0.77 -10.14
C SER A 726 -19.18 -0.73 -10.29
N HIS A 727 -18.47 0.01 -9.44
CA HIS A 727 -17.02 0.10 -9.38
C HIS A 727 -16.42 -0.71 -8.22
N ASP A 728 -17.27 -1.40 -7.44
CA ASP A 728 -16.89 -2.09 -6.21
C ASP A 728 -15.86 -3.19 -6.46
N ARG A 729 -14.61 -2.88 -6.09
CA ARG A 729 -13.43 -3.77 -6.10
C ARG A 729 -13.09 -4.30 -4.70
N SER A 730 -13.93 -4.09 -3.69
CA SER A 730 -13.70 -4.64 -2.34
C SER A 730 -13.77 -6.18 -2.32
N ASN A 731 -14.43 -6.76 -3.33
CA ASN A 731 -14.57 -8.20 -3.57
C ASN A 731 -14.13 -8.56 -5.01
N ASN A 732 -14.01 -9.87 -5.27
CA ASN A 732 -13.71 -10.38 -6.62
C ASN A 732 -14.84 -10.00 -7.59
N VAL A 733 -14.49 -9.68 -8.84
CA VAL A 733 -15.44 -9.39 -9.94
C VAL A 733 -15.17 -10.28 -11.15
N TYR A 734 -16.17 -10.47 -12.01
CA TYR A 734 -15.99 -11.11 -13.32
C TYR A 734 -15.79 -10.04 -14.39
N GLY A 735 -14.80 -10.25 -15.26
CA GLY A 735 -14.56 -9.43 -16.44
C GLY A 735 -13.98 -10.25 -17.58
N ASN A 736 -14.19 -9.79 -18.80
CA ASN A 736 -13.82 -10.53 -20.02
C ASN A 736 -12.85 -9.77 -20.95
N TRP A 737 -12.05 -8.85 -20.41
CA TRP A 737 -10.96 -8.17 -21.14
C TRP A 737 -9.89 -9.13 -21.66
N ASP A 738 -9.45 -9.07 -22.93
CA ASP A 738 -9.67 -8.02 -23.94
C ASP A 738 -10.76 -8.37 -24.97
N LYS A 739 -11.71 -9.23 -24.63
CA LYS A 739 -12.70 -9.71 -25.60
C LYS A 739 -13.78 -8.65 -25.84
N HIS A 740 -13.99 -8.35 -27.12
CA HIS A 740 -15.08 -7.51 -27.61
C HIS A 740 -16.26 -8.34 -28.11
N GLY A 741 -17.36 -7.69 -28.49
CA GLY A 741 -18.55 -8.35 -29.02
C GLY A 741 -19.32 -9.15 -28.00
N LYS A 742 -19.92 -10.26 -28.45
CA LYS A 742 -20.78 -11.14 -27.63
C LYS A 742 -19.95 -12.13 -26.82
N GLN A 743 -20.09 -12.10 -25.50
CA GLN A 743 -19.58 -13.09 -24.57
C GLN A 743 -20.72 -13.78 -23.81
N TRP A 744 -20.45 -14.88 -23.13
CA TRP A 744 -21.46 -15.57 -22.32
C TRP A 744 -20.90 -16.07 -20.98
N VAL A 745 -21.76 -16.07 -19.97
CA VAL A 745 -21.56 -16.79 -18.70
C VAL A 745 -22.74 -17.72 -18.48
N GLN A 746 -22.54 -18.85 -17.83
CA GLN A 746 -23.61 -19.83 -17.59
C GLN A 746 -23.50 -20.50 -16.24
N TYR A 747 -24.67 -20.89 -15.73
CA TYR A 747 -24.85 -21.75 -14.57
C TYR A 747 -25.28 -23.15 -15.02
N ASP A 748 -24.56 -24.14 -14.52
CA ASP A 748 -24.95 -25.54 -14.53
C ASP A 748 -25.40 -25.92 -13.11
N PHE A 749 -26.69 -26.19 -12.95
CA PHE A 749 -27.27 -26.60 -11.68
C PHE A 749 -27.11 -28.12 -11.46
N ASP A 750 -27.10 -28.53 -10.19
CA ASP A 750 -27.03 -29.94 -9.79
C ASP A 750 -28.29 -30.75 -10.17
N LYS A 751 -29.43 -30.04 -10.29
CA LYS A 751 -30.73 -30.58 -10.70
C LYS A 751 -31.58 -29.49 -11.36
N ALA A 752 -32.76 -29.86 -11.84
CA ALA A 752 -33.67 -28.91 -12.47
C ALA A 752 -34.34 -28.00 -11.42
N TYR A 753 -34.32 -26.69 -11.67
CA TYR A 753 -35.03 -25.69 -10.86
C TYR A 753 -36.06 -24.96 -11.72
N THR A 754 -37.18 -24.56 -11.12
CA THR A 754 -38.16 -23.66 -11.75
C THR A 754 -37.77 -22.21 -11.47
N ILE A 755 -37.47 -21.47 -12.53
CA ILE A 755 -36.89 -20.12 -12.49
C ILE A 755 -37.87 -19.15 -13.16
N SER A 756 -38.09 -17.98 -12.56
CA SER A 756 -39.03 -16.97 -13.11
C SER A 756 -38.49 -15.53 -13.11
N SER A 757 -37.36 -15.28 -12.46
CA SER A 757 -36.65 -14.01 -12.61
C SER A 757 -35.15 -14.15 -12.37
N SER A 758 -34.41 -13.15 -12.85
CA SER A 758 -32.96 -13.07 -12.76
C SER A 758 -32.54 -11.62 -12.53
N ASP A 759 -31.55 -11.39 -11.68
CA ASP A 759 -31.00 -10.07 -11.40
C ASP A 759 -29.50 -10.03 -11.72
N VAL A 760 -29.05 -9.06 -12.51
CA VAL A 760 -27.63 -8.89 -12.83
C VAL A 760 -27.14 -7.53 -12.32
N TYR A 761 -25.99 -7.53 -11.65
CA TYR A 761 -25.28 -6.33 -11.22
C TYR A 761 -24.01 -6.18 -12.04
N TRP A 762 -23.91 -5.10 -12.81
CA TRP A 762 -22.83 -4.88 -13.76
C TRP A 762 -21.61 -4.27 -13.08
N PHE A 763 -20.42 -4.70 -13.54
CA PHE A 763 -19.13 -4.13 -13.14
C PHE A 763 -18.61 -3.22 -14.26
N THR A 764 -18.02 -2.09 -13.88
CA THR A 764 -17.25 -1.21 -14.79
C THR A 764 -16.05 -0.62 -14.06
N ASP A 765 -14.94 -0.42 -14.78
CA ASP A 765 -13.75 0.30 -14.31
C ASP A 765 -13.54 1.65 -15.02
N ASP A 766 -14.56 2.10 -15.78
CA ASP A 766 -14.50 3.24 -16.71
C ASP A 766 -13.37 3.20 -17.75
N GLY A 767 -12.63 2.09 -17.82
CA GLY A 767 -11.52 1.86 -18.73
C GLY A 767 -11.82 0.71 -19.69
N GLY A 768 -11.11 -0.40 -19.51
CA GLY A 768 -11.24 -1.56 -20.40
C GLY A 768 -12.56 -2.32 -20.22
N ILE A 769 -13.24 -2.17 -19.08
CA ILE A 769 -14.50 -2.84 -18.79
C ILE A 769 -15.61 -1.79 -18.64
N GLN A 770 -16.55 -1.82 -19.57
CA GLN A 770 -17.69 -0.91 -19.63
C GLN A 770 -19.00 -1.64 -19.32
N LEU A 771 -20.03 -0.88 -18.94
CA LEU A 771 -21.39 -1.40 -18.86
C LEU A 771 -21.81 -1.99 -20.22
N PRO A 772 -22.48 -3.16 -20.26
CA PRO A 772 -22.79 -3.81 -21.52
C PRO A 772 -23.78 -2.99 -22.35
N SER A 773 -23.67 -3.09 -23.68
CA SER A 773 -24.63 -2.42 -24.58
C SER A 773 -26.01 -3.10 -24.56
N LYS A 774 -26.04 -4.42 -24.35
CA LYS A 774 -27.25 -5.23 -24.16
C LYS A 774 -26.91 -6.59 -23.60
N TRP A 775 -27.93 -7.30 -23.13
CA TRP A 775 -27.83 -8.70 -22.74
C TRP A 775 -29.14 -9.44 -23.02
N ASN A 776 -29.08 -10.77 -23.00
CA ASN A 776 -30.27 -11.61 -22.96
C ASN A 776 -30.06 -12.87 -22.10
N LEU A 777 -31.16 -13.54 -21.75
CA LEU A 777 -31.15 -14.71 -20.90
C LEU A 777 -31.72 -15.93 -21.64
N GLN A 778 -31.02 -17.05 -21.53
CA GLN A 778 -31.39 -18.32 -22.16
C GLN A 778 -31.48 -19.44 -21.13
N TYR A 779 -32.41 -20.37 -21.33
CA TYR A 779 -32.48 -21.63 -20.60
C TYR A 779 -32.18 -22.80 -21.53
N PHE A 780 -31.62 -23.88 -20.97
CA PHE A 780 -31.42 -25.11 -21.72
C PHE A 780 -32.70 -25.95 -21.67
N ASP A 781 -33.30 -26.18 -22.83
CA ASP A 781 -34.42 -27.10 -22.97
C ASP A 781 -33.88 -28.52 -23.12
N ALA A 782 -34.01 -29.33 -22.07
CA ALA A 782 -33.55 -30.71 -22.07
C ALA A 782 -34.32 -31.59 -23.07
N ALA A 783 -35.57 -31.26 -23.41
CA ALA A 783 -36.37 -32.04 -24.35
C ALA A 783 -35.87 -31.87 -25.79
N THR A 784 -35.42 -30.67 -26.16
CA THR A 784 -34.89 -30.38 -27.50
C THR A 784 -33.36 -30.34 -27.55
N SER A 785 -32.69 -30.45 -26.39
CA SER A 785 -31.23 -30.29 -26.24
C SER A 785 -30.70 -28.98 -26.85
N THR A 786 -31.49 -27.91 -26.75
CA THR A 786 -31.15 -26.60 -27.34
C THR A 786 -31.31 -25.47 -26.34
N TRP A 787 -30.57 -24.37 -26.56
CA TRP A 787 -30.76 -23.12 -25.82
C TRP A 787 -31.95 -22.35 -26.40
N LYS A 788 -32.83 -21.88 -25.51
CA LYS A 788 -33.98 -21.06 -25.87
C LYS A 788 -33.94 -19.76 -25.07
N ASP A 789 -34.29 -18.65 -25.71
CA ASP A 789 -34.49 -17.38 -25.00
C ASP A 789 -35.68 -17.50 -24.04
N VAL A 790 -35.60 -16.83 -22.89
CA VAL A 790 -36.75 -16.73 -21.98
C VAL A 790 -37.89 -15.94 -22.63
N GLU A 791 -39.13 -16.31 -22.32
CA GLU A 791 -40.32 -15.65 -22.85
C GLU A 791 -40.89 -14.64 -21.84
N PRO A 792 -41.53 -13.55 -22.26
CA PRO A 792 -42.22 -12.66 -21.34
C PRO A 792 -43.35 -13.39 -20.59
N VAL A 793 -43.62 -12.96 -19.36
CA VAL A 793 -44.63 -13.57 -18.46
C VAL A 793 -46.01 -13.66 -19.12
N ASN A 794 -46.36 -12.68 -19.96
CA ASN A 794 -47.55 -12.66 -20.81
C ASN A 794 -47.34 -11.73 -22.01
N GLN A 795 -48.30 -11.73 -22.94
CA GLN A 795 -48.24 -10.94 -24.19
C GLN A 795 -48.21 -9.41 -24.01
N TYR A 796 -48.48 -8.90 -22.82
CA TYR A 796 -48.53 -7.46 -22.53
C TYR A 796 -47.29 -6.95 -21.79
N GLN A 797 -46.39 -7.83 -21.36
CA GLN A 797 -45.15 -7.46 -20.69
C GLN A 797 -43.96 -7.70 -21.63
N GLN A 798 -43.06 -6.72 -21.71
CA GLN A 798 -41.78 -6.88 -22.39
C GLN A 798 -40.69 -7.29 -21.39
N LEU A 799 -39.75 -8.13 -21.84
CA LEU A 799 -38.57 -8.47 -21.06
C LEU A 799 -37.73 -7.21 -20.83
N LYS A 800 -37.31 -6.98 -19.58
CA LYS A 800 -36.46 -5.85 -19.21
C LYS A 800 -35.02 -6.34 -19.04
N TYR A 801 -34.16 -5.91 -19.94
CA TYR A 801 -32.72 -6.20 -19.92
C TYR A 801 -31.94 -4.92 -19.57
N GLY A 802 -32.10 -4.44 -18.34
CA GLY A 802 -31.44 -3.20 -17.88
C GLY A 802 -29.91 -3.33 -17.87
N VAL A 803 -29.22 -2.21 -18.14
CA VAL A 803 -27.75 -2.10 -18.11
C VAL A 803 -27.29 -0.96 -17.21
N GLU A 804 -28.15 -0.56 -16.28
CA GLU A 804 -27.95 0.59 -15.42
C GLU A 804 -26.90 0.27 -14.34
N PRO A 805 -25.97 1.20 -14.04
CA PRO A 805 -25.00 1.00 -12.97
C PRO A 805 -25.66 1.11 -11.59
N ASP A 806 -24.92 0.70 -10.56
CA ASP A 806 -25.23 0.92 -9.14
C ASP A 806 -26.55 0.30 -8.66
N LYS A 807 -27.05 -0.71 -9.38
CA LYS A 807 -28.22 -1.49 -8.97
C LYS A 807 -28.32 -2.84 -9.67
N TYR A 808 -29.19 -3.68 -9.12
CA TYR A 808 -29.63 -4.90 -9.77
C TYR A 808 -30.56 -4.59 -10.95
N ASN A 809 -30.23 -5.17 -12.10
CA ASN A 809 -31.03 -5.13 -13.32
C ASN A 809 -31.87 -6.41 -13.39
N THR A 810 -33.13 -6.31 -12.97
CA THR A 810 -34.07 -7.44 -12.87
C THR A 810 -34.77 -7.72 -14.20
N CYS A 811 -34.74 -8.99 -14.62
CA CYS A 811 -35.52 -9.52 -15.73
C CYS A 811 -36.50 -10.59 -15.21
N GLU A 812 -37.81 -10.31 -15.33
CA GLU A 812 -38.89 -11.26 -15.02
C GLU A 812 -39.38 -11.92 -16.31
N PHE A 813 -39.60 -13.23 -16.27
CA PHE A 813 -39.98 -14.03 -17.42
C PHE A 813 -40.91 -15.17 -17.04
N LYS A 814 -41.58 -15.73 -18.04
CA LYS A 814 -42.43 -16.91 -17.89
C LYS A 814 -41.61 -18.05 -17.27
N ALA A 815 -42.13 -18.66 -16.20
CA ALA A 815 -41.39 -19.66 -15.45
C ALA A 815 -40.92 -20.82 -16.33
N VAL A 816 -39.63 -21.17 -16.22
CA VAL A 816 -39.00 -22.30 -16.93
C VAL A 816 -38.35 -23.26 -15.95
N THR A 817 -38.48 -24.55 -16.20
CA THR A 817 -37.79 -25.59 -15.42
C THR A 817 -36.58 -26.07 -16.21
N THR A 818 -35.37 -25.84 -15.69
CA THR A 818 -34.13 -26.15 -16.41
C THR A 818 -33.00 -26.53 -15.47
N THR A 819 -32.01 -27.25 -15.99
CA THR A 819 -30.73 -27.53 -15.32
C THR A 819 -29.63 -26.53 -15.69
N LYS A 820 -29.85 -25.65 -16.68
CA LYS A 820 -28.84 -24.68 -17.10
C LYS A 820 -29.43 -23.33 -17.50
N LEU A 821 -28.74 -22.27 -17.13
CA LEU A 821 -29.08 -20.89 -17.49
C LEU A 821 -27.86 -20.21 -18.10
N ARG A 822 -28.03 -19.42 -19.16
CA ARG A 822 -26.97 -18.70 -19.84
C ARG A 822 -27.32 -17.24 -20.00
N LEU A 823 -26.40 -16.39 -19.58
CA LEU A 823 -26.44 -14.96 -19.76
C LEU A 823 -25.51 -14.59 -20.91
N ASN A 824 -26.06 -14.07 -22.02
CA ASN A 824 -25.25 -13.52 -23.09
C ASN A 824 -25.12 -12.01 -22.92
N VAL A 825 -23.91 -11.49 -23.03
CA VAL A 825 -23.56 -10.09 -22.78
C VAL A 825 -22.82 -9.54 -23.99
N TRP A 826 -23.23 -8.36 -24.46
CA TRP A 826 -22.53 -7.64 -25.53
C TRP A 826 -21.74 -6.49 -24.94
N ALA A 827 -20.49 -6.40 -25.38
CA ALA A 827 -19.55 -5.33 -25.08
C ALA A 827 -20.17 -3.92 -25.08
N GLY A 828 -19.74 -3.12 -24.11
CA GLY A 828 -20.06 -1.71 -23.97
C GLY A 828 -19.21 -0.81 -24.85
N LYS A 829 -19.38 0.50 -24.72
CA LYS A 829 -18.51 1.49 -25.38
C LYS A 829 -17.95 2.45 -24.35
N ASP A 830 -16.69 2.86 -24.55
CA ASP A 830 -16.09 3.95 -23.78
C ASP A 830 -16.65 5.33 -24.19
N GLN A 831 -16.18 6.38 -23.53
CA GLN A 831 -16.56 7.78 -23.83
C GLN A 831 -16.19 8.20 -25.27
N GLY A 832 -15.21 7.54 -25.88
CA GLY A 832 -14.80 7.74 -27.28
C GLY A 832 -15.62 6.96 -28.29
N GLY A 833 -16.55 6.10 -27.85
CA GLY A 833 -17.39 5.26 -28.70
C GLY A 833 -16.73 3.96 -29.16
N THR A 834 -15.54 3.62 -28.66
CA THR A 834 -14.83 2.37 -28.96
C THR A 834 -15.45 1.24 -28.16
N GLU A 835 -15.67 0.09 -28.80
CA GLU A 835 -16.19 -1.09 -28.13
C GLU A 835 -15.15 -1.64 -27.14
N GLN A 836 -15.55 -1.82 -25.89
CA GLN A 836 -14.71 -2.31 -24.79
C GLN A 836 -15.26 -3.65 -24.26
N SER A 837 -14.70 -4.19 -23.19
CA SER A 837 -15.19 -5.43 -22.57
C SER A 837 -16.34 -5.18 -21.58
N SER A 838 -16.90 -6.25 -20.99
CA SER A 838 -17.99 -6.18 -20.00
C SER A 838 -17.68 -6.98 -18.74
N GLY A 839 -18.24 -6.55 -17.61
CA GLY A 839 -18.04 -7.19 -16.33
C GLY A 839 -19.33 -7.36 -15.52
N ILE A 840 -19.31 -8.30 -14.58
CA ILE A 840 -20.42 -8.65 -13.68
C ILE A 840 -19.87 -8.74 -12.27
N ILE A 841 -20.51 -8.07 -11.31
CA ILE A 841 -20.21 -8.26 -9.88
C ILE A 841 -21.01 -9.43 -9.32
N GLN A 842 -22.31 -9.49 -9.64
CA GLN A 842 -23.22 -10.50 -9.08
C GLN A 842 -24.33 -10.87 -10.07
N TRP A 843 -24.70 -12.15 -10.13
CA TRP A 843 -25.85 -12.64 -10.89
C TRP A 843 -26.75 -13.53 -10.00
N LYS A 844 -27.91 -13.00 -9.61
CA LYS A 844 -28.92 -13.71 -8.81
C LYS A 844 -29.90 -14.42 -9.74
N VAL A 845 -30.30 -15.64 -9.35
CA VAL A 845 -31.32 -16.42 -10.06
C VAL A 845 -32.41 -16.80 -9.07
N ASN A 846 -33.61 -16.29 -9.29
CA ASN A 846 -34.75 -16.52 -8.42
C ASN A 846 -35.54 -17.73 -8.94
N GLY A 847 -35.27 -18.88 -8.33
CA GLY A 847 -35.94 -20.12 -8.66
C GLY A 847 -36.06 -21.06 -7.46
N ASN A 848 -37.00 -22.00 -7.56
CA ASN A 848 -37.32 -22.96 -6.52
C ASN A 848 -37.16 -24.39 -7.03
N ASP A 849 -36.96 -25.32 -6.10
CA ASP A 849 -36.95 -26.75 -6.36
C ASP A 849 -38.40 -27.23 -6.62
N PRO A 850 -38.72 -27.79 -7.81
CA PRO A 850 -40.07 -28.26 -8.12
C PRO A 850 -40.59 -29.33 -7.16
N SER A 851 -39.70 -30.05 -6.47
CA SER A 851 -40.07 -31.11 -5.51
C SER A 851 -40.54 -30.59 -4.15
N GLN A 852 -40.41 -29.29 -3.87
CA GLN A 852 -40.79 -28.70 -2.58
C GLN A 852 -42.22 -28.15 -2.50
N GLY A 853 -43.05 -28.34 -3.54
CA GLY A 853 -44.44 -27.88 -3.57
C GLY A 853 -44.58 -26.36 -3.73
N THR A 854 -45.77 -25.90 -4.09
CA THR A 854 -46.07 -24.47 -4.28
C THR A 854 -46.00 -23.75 -2.92
N LYS A 855 -45.20 -22.69 -2.84
CA LYS A 855 -45.15 -21.83 -1.64
C LYS A 855 -46.53 -21.22 -1.41
N GLN A 856 -47.11 -21.46 -0.23
CA GLN A 856 -48.36 -20.84 0.22
C GLN A 856 -48.11 -20.07 1.51
N LEU A 857 -48.92 -19.03 1.78
CA LEU A 857 -48.85 -18.30 3.05
C LEU A 857 -49.17 -19.27 4.20
N GLY A 858 -48.17 -19.53 5.05
CA GLY A 858 -48.26 -20.50 6.14
C GLY A 858 -48.70 -19.87 7.46
N SER A 859 -48.13 -18.71 7.81
CA SER A 859 -48.52 -17.96 9.01
C SER A 859 -48.44 -16.45 8.79
N VAL A 860 -49.13 -15.69 9.64
CA VAL A 860 -49.09 -14.23 9.69
C VAL A 860 -48.85 -13.81 11.12
N SER A 861 -47.84 -12.97 11.32
CA SER A 861 -47.60 -12.30 12.58
C SER A 861 -48.00 -10.83 12.46
N VAL A 862 -48.66 -10.33 13.51
CA VAL A 862 -49.08 -8.92 13.61
C VAL A 862 -48.42 -8.35 14.84
N SER A 863 -47.79 -7.20 14.67
CA SER A 863 -47.18 -6.43 15.75
C SER A 863 -47.68 -4.99 15.67
N ALA A 864 -47.61 -4.27 16.78
CA ALA A 864 -47.92 -2.84 16.84
C ALA A 864 -46.65 -2.09 17.23
N ASP A 865 -46.41 -0.92 16.65
CA ASP A 865 -45.30 -0.03 17.05
C ASP A 865 -45.33 0.25 18.57
N SER A 866 -46.53 0.31 19.16
CA SER A 866 -46.76 0.19 20.59
C SER A 866 -48.03 -0.61 20.89
N SER A 867 -47.92 -1.67 21.70
CA SER A 867 -49.06 -2.42 22.22
C SER A 867 -49.68 -1.77 23.47
N ASN A 868 -49.08 -0.71 24.01
CA ASN A 868 -49.60 0.06 25.15
C ASN A 868 -49.87 1.51 24.72
N LEU A 869 -51.12 1.93 24.76
CA LEU A 869 -51.57 3.26 24.36
C LEU A 869 -52.17 4.01 25.55
N LYS A 870 -52.03 5.34 25.54
CA LYS A 870 -52.90 6.21 26.34
C LYS A 870 -54.21 6.41 25.59
N VAL A 871 -55.28 6.78 26.31
CA VAL A 871 -56.52 7.23 25.66
C VAL A 871 -56.21 8.36 24.68
N ASN A 872 -56.77 8.31 23.47
CA ASN A 872 -56.47 9.13 22.29
C ASN A 872 -55.10 8.90 21.61
N GLY A 873 -54.29 7.94 22.10
CA GLY A 873 -53.07 7.51 21.43
C GLY A 873 -53.35 6.67 20.21
N THR A 874 -52.41 6.67 19.26
CA THR A 874 -52.45 5.82 18.07
C THR A 874 -51.20 4.96 17.95
N THR A 875 -51.31 3.78 17.33
CA THR A 875 -50.19 2.93 16.91
C THR A 875 -50.46 2.42 15.50
N LYS A 876 -49.41 2.21 14.71
CA LYS A 876 -49.53 1.50 13.44
C LYS A 876 -49.26 0.01 13.64
N LEU A 877 -49.95 -0.84 12.88
CA LEU A 877 -49.67 -2.26 12.82
C LEU A 877 -48.66 -2.59 11.72
N SER A 878 -47.77 -3.52 12.03
CA SER A 878 -46.85 -4.17 11.11
C SER A 878 -47.23 -5.64 10.95
N VAL A 879 -47.41 -6.07 9.70
CA VAL A 879 -47.84 -7.42 9.34
C VAL A 879 -46.71 -8.11 8.59
N VAL A 880 -46.28 -9.27 9.09
CA VAL A 880 -45.26 -10.10 8.43
C VAL A 880 -45.86 -11.46 8.14
N GLY A 881 -45.87 -11.84 6.87
CA GLY A 881 -46.27 -13.16 6.43
C GLY A 881 -45.06 -14.09 6.37
N THR A 882 -45.28 -15.36 6.69
CA THR A 882 -44.30 -16.43 6.53
C THR A 882 -44.90 -17.50 5.65
N MET A 883 -44.19 -17.91 4.61
CA MET A 883 -44.60 -18.99 3.72
C MET A 883 -44.46 -20.35 4.43
N ASN A 884 -45.13 -21.37 3.94
CA ASN A 884 -45.09 -22.75 4.46
C ASN A 884 -43.68 -23.40 4.46
N ASP A 885 -42.72 -22.81 3.76
CA ASP A 885 -41.30 -23.21 3.78
C ASP A 885 -40.44 -22.37 4.73
N ASN A 886 -41.07 -21.60 5.62
CA ASN A 886 -40.46 -20.69 6.59
C ASN A 886 -39.73 -19.47 5.99
N THR A 887 -39.87 -19.20 4.69
CA THR A 887 -39.38 -17.95 4.09
C THR A 887 -40.36 -16.78 4.32
N THR A 888 -39.86 -15.54 4.28
CA THR A 888 -40.72 -14.34 4.44
C THR A 888 -41.60 -14.16 3.19
N ALA A 889 -42.90 -13.91 3.38
CA ALA A 889 -43.85 -13.67 2.31
C ALA A 889 -43.80 -12.20 1.84
N ASP A 890 -43.76 -11.97 0.52
CA ASP A 890 -43.98 -10.63 -0.03
C ASP A 890 -45.47 -10.29 -0.01
N LEU A 891 -45.84 -9.32 0.83
CA LEU A 891 -47.23 -8.91 1.03
C LEU A 891 -47.66 -7.72 0.15
N LYS A 892 -46.83 -7.22 -0.76
CA LYS A 892 -47.16 -6.05 -1.60
C LYS A 892 -48.45 -6.18 -2.42
N SER A 893 -48.83 -7.41 -2.78
CA SER A 893 -50.05 -7.73 -3.52
C SER A 893 -51.14 -8.38 -2.67
N ALA A 894 -50.92 -8.54 -1.36
CA ALA A 894 -51.86 -9.19 -0.46
C ALA A 894 -53.03 -8.26 -0.10
N ALA A 895 -54.24 -8.82 0.02
CA ALA A 895 -55.36 -8.12 0.63
C ALA A 895 -55.28 -8.28 2.16
N ILE A 896 -55.32 -7.17 2.91
CA ILE A 896 -55.24 -7.18 4.38
C ILE A 896 -56.50 -6.51 4.95
N GLU A 897 -57.24 -7.23 5.78
CA GLU A 897 -58.43 -6.74 6.50
C GLU A 897 -58.14 -6.67 8.00
N TYR A 898 -58.36 -5.51 8.61
CA TYR A 898 -58.19 -5.31 10.06
C TYR A 898 -59.53 -5.29 10.81
N SER A 899 -59.55 -5.83 12.03
CA SER A 899 -60.71 -5.80 12.93
C SER A 899 -60.29 -5.70 14.39
N SER A 900 -61.14 -5.11 15.24
CA SER A 900 -60.97 -5.03 16.69
C SER A 900 -62.04 -5.86 17.37
N ASP A 901 -61.68 -6.68 18.35
CA ASP A 901 -62.63 -7.44 19.18
C ASP A 901 -63.41 -6.55 20.17
N ASN A 902 -62.86 -5.38 20.51
CA ASN A 902 -63.45 -4.42 21.43
C ASN A 902 -63.29 -2.98 20.89
N PRO A 903 -64.12 -2.58 19.91
CA PRO A 903 -64.05 -1.25 19.30
C PRO A 903 -64.31 -0.10 20.28
N SER A 904 -64.89 -0.35 21.46
CA SER A 904 -65.09 0.68 22.47
C SER A 904 -63.79 1.06 23.20
N VAL A 905 -62.78 0.20 23.17
CA VAL A 905 -61.46 0.40 23.79
C VAL A 905 -60.43 0.84 22.76
N ALA A 906 -60.36 0.17 21.61
CA ALA A 906 -59.50 0.58 20.50
C ALA A 906 -60.13 0.23 19.15
N VAL A 907 -60.13 1.18 18.22
CA VAL A 907 -60.60 0.99 16.83
C VAL A 907 -59.42 0.91 15.88
N VAL A 908 -59.53 0.10 14.82
CA VAL A 908 -58.51 0.01 13.77
C VAL A 908 -59.08 0.49 12.44
N ASP A 909 -58.34 1.34 11.75
CA ASP A 909 -58.67 1.72 10.38
C ASP A 909 -58.43 0.54 9.43
N LYS A 910 -59.48 0.18 8.69
CA LYS A 910 -59.52 -1.04 7.88
C LYS A 910 -58.52 -1.08 6.73
N ASN A 911 -58.03 0.08 6.29
CA ASN A 911 -57.17 0.20 5.10
C ASN A 911 -55.72 0.52 5.47
N THR A 912 -55.50 1.23 6.58
CA THR A 912 -54.18 1.73 6.98
C THR A 912 -53.55 0.93 8.12
N GLY A 913 -54.33 0.12 8.85
CA GLY A 913 -53.85 -0.61 10.01
C GLY A 913 -53.49 0.28 11.21
N ILE A 914 -53.94 1.54 11.22
CA ILE A 914 -53.73 2.46 12.34
C ILE A 914 -54.80 2.17 13.40
N VAL A 915 -54.36 1.89 14.61
CA VAL A 915 -55.21 1.67 15.78
C VAL A 915 -55.29 2.96 16.59
N THR A 916 -56.50 3.36 16.98
CA THR A 916 -56.77 4.51 17.85
C THR A 916 -57.41 4.04 19.15
N ALA A 917 -56.80 4.41 20.27
CA ALA A 917 -57.28 4.10 21.62
C ALA A 917 -58.38 5.07 22.06
N LEU A 918 -59.53 4.56 22.50
CA LEU A 918 -60.72 5.34 22.85
C LEU A 918 -61.04 5.36 24.34
N ALA A 919 -60.76 4.27 25.06
CA ALA A 919 -61.06 4.14 26.49
C ALA A 919 -60.11 3.16 27.15
N ASN A 920 -59.94 3.26 28.48
CA ASN A 920 -59.11 2.34 29.24
C ASN A 920 -59.63 0.89 29.12
N GLY A 921 -58.74 -0.07 28.88
CA GLY A 921 -59.08 -1.48 28.72
C GLY A 921 -58.14 -2.22 27.77
N MET A 922 -58.48 -3.46 27.41
CA MET A 922 -57.77 -4.22 26.39
C MET A 922 -58.64 -4.49 25.16
N ALA A 923 -58.03 -4.43 23.98
CA ALA A 923 -58.61 -4.81 22.70
C ALA A 923 -57.60 -5.64 21.90
N THR A 924 -58.02 -6.75 21.32
CA THR A 924 -57.24 -7.54 20.37
C THR A 924 -57.55 -7.07 18.95
N ILE A 925 -56.52 -6.66 18.22
CA ILE A 925 -56.62 -6.28 16.82
C ILE A 925 -56.13 -7.43 15.95
N THR A 926 -56.99 -7.90 15.04
CA THR A 926 -56.71 -9.01 14.11
C THR A 926 -56.47 -8.46 12.72
N ALA A 927 -55.39 -8.89 12.06
CA ALA A 927 -55.17 -8.68 10.64
C ALA A 927 -55.35 -10.02 9.90
N LYS A 928 -56.26 -10.05 8.94
CA LYS A 928 -56.53 -11.18 8.06
C LYS A 928 -55.89 -10.90 6.70
N VAL A 929 -54.95 -11.73 6.29
CA VAL A 929 -54.14 -11.55 5.08
C VAL A 929 -54.47 -12.63 4.07
N THR A 930 -54.83 -12.22 2.86
CA THR A 930 -55.07 -13.12 1.73
C THR A 930 -53.98 -12.92 0.67
N LEU A 931 -53.19 -13.96 0.40
CA LEU A 931 -52.12 -13.96 -0.60
C LEU A 931 -52.22 -15.25 -1.44
N GLY A 932 -52.32 -15.10 -2.76
CA GLY A 932 -52.39 -16.25 -3.68
C GLY A 932 -53.60 -17.18 -3.47
N GLY A 933 -54.71 -16.66 -2.93
CA GLY A 933 -55.92 -17.43 -2.62
C GLY A 933 -55.94 -18.08 -1.22
N THR A 934 -54.80 -18.14 -0.52
CA THR A 934 -54.71 -18.61 0.87
C THR A 934 -54.91 -17.45 1.82
N THR A 935 -55.76 -17.63 2.83
CA THR A 935 -56.08 -16.61 3.83
C THR A 935 -55.68 -17.05 5.23
N VAL A 936 -54.84 -16.25 5.90
CA VAL A 936 -54.32 -16.52 7.25
C VAL A 936 -54.47 -15.27 8.11
N SER A 937 -54.76 -15.43 9.40
CA SER A 937 -54.93 -14.30 10.33
C SER A 937 -53.85 -14.30 11.40
N GLY A 938 -53.37 -13.12 11.77
CA GLY A 938 -52.58 -12.87 12.96
C GLY A 938 -53.26 -11.80 13.83
N ALA A 939 -52.90 -11.73 15.11
CA ALA A 939 -53.53 -10.80 16.04
C ALA A 939 -52.53 -10.25 17.06
N VAL A 940 -52.77 -9.03 17.52
CA VAL A 940 -51.99 -8.36 18.57
C VAL A 940 -52.94 -7.76 19.61
N LYS A 941 -52.56 -7.82 20.88
CA LYS A 941 -53.32 -7.18 21.97
C LYS A 941 -52.83 -5.75 22.16
N ILE A 942 -53.78 -4.83 22.27
CA ILE A 942 -53.59 -3.41 22.57
C ILE A 942 -54.18 -3.14 23.96
N ASN A 943 -53.36 -2.61 24.85
CA ASN A 943 -53.74 -2.20 26.18
C ASN A 943 -53.80 -0.67 26.25
N VAL A 944 -54.91 -0.12 26.74
CA VAL A 944 -55.16 1.31 26.86
C VAL A 944 -55.27 1.67 28.33
N GLY A 945 -54.35 2.50 28.86
CA GLY A 945 -54.35 2.82 30.29
C GLY A 945 -53.25 3.78 30.76
N SER A 946 -53.45 4.35 31.95
CA SER A 946 -52.50 5.23 32.63
C SER A 946 -51.73 4.47 33.72
N GLY A 947 -50.57 3.92 33.39
CA GLY A 947 -49.64 3.33 34.36
C GLY A 947 -48.58 2.44 33.71
N ASP A 948 -47.31 2.87 33.85
CA ASP A 948 -46.03 2.19 33.64
C ASP A 948 -45.76 1.47 32.31
N VAL A 949 -44.83 2.04 31.53
CA VAL A 949 -44.43 1.59 30.20
C VAL A 949 -43.28 0.59 30.28
N SER A 950 -43.56 -0.66 29.89
CA SER A 950 -42.57 -1.64 29.45
C SER A 950 -42.11 -1.29 28.03
N ILE A 951 -40.82 -1.04 27.83
CA ILE A 951 -40.22 -0.93 26.49
C ILE A 951 -39.38 -2.19 26.30
N ASP A 952 -39.56 -2.87 25.16
CA ASP A 952 -38.66 -3.91 24.70
C ASP A 952 -38.54 -5.17 25.56
N ASN A 953 -39.58 -5.52 26.32
CA ASN A 953 -39.54 -6.62 27.29
C ASN A 953 -38.45 -6.45 28.36
N PHE A 954 -38.05 -5.22 28.70
CA PHE A 954 -37.26 -4.95 29.91
C PHE A 954 -38.08 -4.20 30.95
N VAL A 955 -37.88 -4.53 32.23
CA VAL A 955 -38.39 -3.73 33.35
C VAL A 955 -37.20 -3.02 33.97
N VAL A 956 -37.19 -1.69 33.94
CA VAL A 956 -36.08 -0.88 34.45
C VAL A 956 -36.57 -0.01 35.60
N ASN A 957 -35.84 -0.01 36.70
CA ASN A 957 -36.08 0.87 37.84
C ASN A 957 -34.76 1.51 38.29
N SER A 958 -34.70 2.85 38.27
CA SER A 958 -33.54 3.61 38.72
C SER A 958 -33.89 4.42 39.96
N THR A 959 -33.04 4.32 40.98
CA THR A 959 -33.13 5.07 42.22
C THR A 959 -31.82 5.78 42.50
N PHE A 960 -31.87 6.91 43.21
CA PHE A 960 -30.69 7.67 43.61
C PHE A 960 -30.48 7.54 45.11
N ASN A 961 -29.21 7.52 45.53
CA ASN A 961 -28.84 7.61 46.95
C ASN A 961 -29.12 9.01 47.55
N LEU A 962 -29.32 10.03 46.71
CA LEU A 962 -29.63 11.41 47.09
C LEU A 962 -31.01 11.84 46.56
N THR A 963 -31.72 12.66 47.33
CA THR A 963 -33.00 13.25 46.93
C THR A 963 -32.88 14.61 46.24
N SER A 964 -31.67 15.20 46.22
CA SER A 964 -31.30 16.45 45.55
C SER A 964 -29.78 16.53 45.35
N LEU A 965 -29.31 17.36 44.42
CA LEU A 965 -27.87 17.54 44.19
C LEU A 965 -27.19 18.25 45.36
N GLN A 966 -26.19 17.60 45.96
CA GLN A 966 -25.41 18.12 47.07
C GLN A 966 -23.95 18.32 46.64
N PRO A 967 -23.42 19.56 46.68
CA PRO A 967 -22.04 19.84 46.28
C PRO A 967 -21.00 18.93 46.97
N GLY A 968 -20.09 18.38 46.17
CA GLY A 968 -18.99 17.53 46.65
C GLY A 968 -19.37 16.13 47.16
N LYS A 969 -20.66 15.74 47.18
CA LYS A 969 -21.12 14.40 47.54
C LYS A 969 -21.01 13.42 46.37
N ILE A 970 -20.92 12.13 46.68
CA ILE A 970 -21.00 11.06 45.68
C ILE A 970 -22.47 10.80 45.37
N LEU A 971 -22.82 10.91 44.10
CA LEU A 971 -24.12 10.50 43.60
C LEU A 971 -23.99 9.11 42.99
N ASP A 972 -24.80 8.19 43.49
CA ASP A 972 -24.93 6.83 42.96
C ASP A 972 -26.36 6.62 42.48
N ALA A 973 -26.51 6.23 41.21
CA ALA A 973 -27.77 5.77 40.66
C ALA A 973 -27.76 4.24 40.62
N LYS A 974 -28.61 3.63 41.44
CA LYS A 974 -28.86 2.19 41.45
C LYS A 974 -29.93 1.87 40.43
N THR A 975 -29.57 1.15 39.37
CA THR A 975 -30.50 0.80 38.30
C THR A 975 -30.68 -0.71 38.21
N THR A 976 -31.87 -1.20 38.53
CA THR A 976 -32.21 -2.62 38.34
C THR A 976 -32.90 -2.83 37.00
N VAL A 977 -32.48 -3.86 36.27
CA VAL A 977 -33.05 -4.20 34.97
C VAL A 977 -33.43 -5.68 34.96
N THR A 978 -34.70 -5.97 34.68
CA THR A 978 -35.23 -7.32 34.43
C THR A 978 -35.34 -7.55 32.93
N ASN A 979 -34.74 -8.62 32.41
CA ASN A 979 -34.84 -9.01 31.01
C ASN A 979 -35.97 -10.03 30.80
N ASN A 980 -37.10 -9.60 30.25
CA ASN A 980 -38.22 -10.48 29.88
C ASN A 980 -38.13 -10.97 28.42
N LYS A 981 -37.01 -10.77 27.71
CA LYS A 981 -36.77 -11.42 26.40
C LYS A 981 -36.45 -12.91 26.61
N GLY A 982 -36.74 -13.73 25.60
CA GLY A 982 -36.43 -15.16 25.58
C GLY A 982 -34.94 -15.51 25.41
N PHE A 983 -34.03 -14.54 25.45
CA PHE A 983 -32.58 -14.71 25.29
C PHE A 983 -31.81 -13.62 26.07
N SER A 984 -30.55 -13.89 26.39
CA SER A 984 -29.66 -12.96 27.11
C SER A 984 -29.30 -11.74 26.25
N LYS A 985 -29.19 -10.56 26.86
CA LYS A 985 -28.87 -9.31 26.13
C LYS A 985 -28.01 -8.38 26.98
N SER A 986 -27.07 -7.72 26.33
CA SER A 986 -26.27 -6.67 26.96
C SER A 986 -27.09 -5.41 27.16
N VAL A 987 -26.97 -4.83 28.35
CA VAL A 987 -27.62 -3.59 28.75
C VAL A 987 -26.58 -2.63 29.30
N LEU A 988 -26.69 -1.36 28.97
CA LEU A 988 -25.84 -0.26 29.41
C LEU A 988 -26.67 0.75 30.20
N ALA A 989 -26.32 1.00 31.47
CA ALA A 989 -26.85 2.10 32.26
C ALA A 989 -25.88 3.29 32.24
N ILE A 990 -26.39 4.48 31.95
CA ILE A 990 -25.63 5.73 31.77
C ILE A 990 -26.17 6.77 32.75
N VAL A 991 -25.29 7.40 33.51
CA VAL A 991 -25.58 8.48 34.45
C VAL A 991 -24.82 9.71 33.98
N GLY A 992 -25.54 10.74 33.54
CA GLY A 992 -24.95 11.98 33.03
C GLY A 992 -25.27 13.18 33.91
N LEU A 993 -24.28 14.02 34.17
CA LEU A 993 -24.42 15.34 34.79
C LEU A 993 -24.59 16.39 33.68
N TYR A 994 -25.60 17.24 33.81
CA TYR A 994 -25.91 18.29 32.85
C TYR A 994 -25.90 19.64 33.54
N ASP A 995 -25.38 20.66 32.85
CA ASP A 995 -25.44 22.05 33.31
C ASP A 995 -26.80 22.72 32.99
N GLY A 996 -26.93 24.00 33.34
CA GLY A 996 -28.17 24.77 33.17
C GLY A 996 -28.56 25.05 31.71
N ASN A 997 -27.70 24.72 30.75
CA ASN A 997 -27.98 24.79 29.30
C ASN A 997 -28.24 23.39 28.70
N ASP A 998 -28.49 22.38 29.53
CA ASP A 998 -28.68 20.99 29.11
C ASP A 998 -27.46 20.38 28.38
N LYS A 999 -26.26 20.90 28.62
CA LYS A 999 -25.02 20.31 28.11
C LYS A 999 -24.48 19.30 29.12
N MET A 1000 -24.17 18.08 28.66
CA MET A 1000 -23.53 17.07 29.50
C MET A 1000 -22.09 17.49 29.82
N VAL A 1001 -21.75 17.50 31.10
CA VAL A 1001 -20.43 17.94 31.62
C VAL A 1001 -19.68 16.83 32.36
N ASN A 1002 -20.35 15.76 32.75
CA ASN A 1002 -19.75 14.55 33.33
C ASN A 1002 -20.62 13.32 33.05
N VAL A 1003 -20.04 12.13 32.99
CA VAL A 1003 -20.75 10.88 32.72
C VAL A 1003 -20.09 9.69 33.42
N SER A 1004 -20.90 8.76 33.93
CA SER A 1004 -20.50 7.43 34.38
C SER A 1004 -21.44 6.41 33.75
N PHE A 1005 -20.95 5.22 33.44
CA PHE A 1005 -21.78 4.16 32.87
C PHE A 1005 -21.27 2.78 33.28
N ILE A 1006 -22.16 1.80 33.21
CA ILE A 1006 -21.85 0.38 33.45
C ILE A 1006 -22.69 -0.47 32.51
N SER A 1007 -22.08 -1.52 31.94
CA SER A 1007 -22.80 -2.50 31.12
C SER A 1007 -22.75 -3.89 31.74
N LYS A 1008 -23.82 -4.66 31.50
CA LYS A 1008 -23.93 -6.05 31.95
C LYS A 1008 -24.77 -6.87 30.98
N ILE A 1009 -24.39 -8.13 30.77
CA ILE A 1009 -25.26 -9.10 30.09
C ILE A 1009 -26.30 -9.56 31.10
N ILE A 1010 -27.58 -9.37 30.77
CA ILE A 1010 -28.69 -9.79 31.62
C ILE A 1010 -29.30 -11.05 30.99
N PRO A 1011 -29.20 -12.23 31.64
CA PRO A 1011 -29.81 -13.45 31.15
C PRO A 1011 -31.32 -13.34 30.96
N ALA A 1012 -31.89 -14.15 30.07
CA ALA A 1012 -33.35 -14.25 29.91
C ALA A 1012 -34.04 -14.55 31.25
N GLY A 1013 -35.04 -13.76 31.62
CA GLY A 1013 -35.80 -13.86 32.87
C GLY A 1013 -35.08 -13.36 34.12
N ALA A 1014 -33.82 -12.92 34.04
CA ALA A 1014 -33.05 -12.47 35.19
C ALA A 1014 -33.23 -10.97 35.47
N THR A 1015 -33.04 -10.58 36.74
CA THR A 1015 -32.96 -9.18 37.17
C THR A 1015 -31.56 -8.90 37.69
N GLU A 1016 -30.93 -7.84 37.19
CA GLU A 1016 -29.56 -7.46 37.53
C GLU A 1016 -29.46 -5.98 37.89
N SER A 1017 -28.52 -5.62 38.79
CA SER A 1017 -28.23 -4.23 39.16
C SER A 1017 -27.05 -3.68 38.36
N LEU A 1018 -27.21 -2.46 37.87
CA LEU A 1018 -26.27 -1.68 37.07
C LEU A 1018 -26.09 -0.32 37.78
N ASP A 1019 -25.13 -0.28 38.69
CA ASP A 1019 -24.93 0.86 39.57
C ASP A 1019 -23.79 1.74 39.02
N ALA A 1020 -24.08 3.02 38.80
CA ALA A 1020 -23.14 3.98 38.25
C ALA A 1020 -23.27 5.33 38.97
N GLY A 1021 -22.17 6.07 39.07
CA GLY A 1021 -22.11 7.26 39.90
C GLY A 1021 -20.81 8.03 39.75
N PHE A 1022 -20.80 9.27 40.25
CA PHE A 1022 -19.62 10.13 40.27
C PHE A 1022 -19.73 11.14 41.41
N LYS A 1023 -18.59 11.76 41.74
CA LYS A 1023 -18.55 12.87 42.70
C LYS A 1023 -19.10 14.14 42.05
N LEU A 1024 -20.07 14.78 42.70
CA LEU A 1024 -20.65 16.06 42.27
C LEU A 1024 -19.63 17.22 42.41
N PRO A 1025 -19.68 18.23 41.52
CA PRO A 1025 -18.84 19.42 41.61
C PRO A 1025 -19.06 20.20 42.91
N SER A 1026 -18.15 21.13 43.22
CA SER A 1026 -18.22 22.00 44.41
C SER A 1026 -19.35 23.03 44.35
N ASP A 1027 -19.96 23.22 43.19
CA ASP A 1027 -21.20 23.98 42.98
C ASP A 1027 -22.11 23.17 42.03
N THR A 1028 -23.35 22.94 42.44
CA THR A 1028 -24.36 22.20 41.69
C THR A 1028 -25.55 23.08 41.28
N THR A 1029 -25.43 24.40 41.42
CA THR A 1029 -26.48 25.37 41.06
C THR A 1029 -26.80 25.28 39.57
N ASN A 1030 -28.06 25.04 39.23
CA ASN A 1030 -28.56 24.81 37.87
C ASN A 1030 -28.03 23.53 37.17
N TYR A 1031 -27.48 22.58 37.92
CA TYR A 1031 -27.16 21.27 37.37
C TYR A 1031 -28.33 20.31 37.54
N LYS A 1032 -28.41 19.28 36.70
CA LYS A 1032 -29.33 18.14 36.87
C LYS A 1032 -28.66 16.85 36.45
N VAL A 1033 -29.14 15.73 36.97
CA VAL A 1033 -28.62 14.40 36.60
C VAL A 1033 -29.69 13.61 35.87
N LYS A 1034 -29.30 12.97 34.76
CA LYS A 1034 -30.16 12.12 33.94
C LYS A 1034 -29.60 10.71 33.90
N VAL A 1035 -30.46 9.72 34.09
CA VAL A 1035 -30.13 8.29 33.98
C VAL A 1035 -30.85 7.70 32.77
N PHE A 1036 -30.12 6.92 31.98
CA PHE A 1036 -30.61 6.25 30.79
C PHE A 1036 -30.18 4.79 30.80
N VAL A 1037 -31.02 3.90 30.29
CA VAL A 1037 -30.67 2.50 30.05
C VAL A 1037 -30.92 2.16 28.60
N TRP A 1038 -29.92 1.57 27.96
CA TRP A 1038 -29.88 1.24 26.52
C TRP A 1038 -29.51 -0.22 26.31
N ASP A 1039 -29.90 -0.80 25.18
CA ASP A 1039 -29.43 -2.11 24.78
C ASP A 1039 -28.04 -2.02 24.13
N GLY A 1040 -27.02 -2.65 24.74
CA GLY A 1040 -25.65 -2.59 24.23
C GLY A 1040 -24.58 -2.56 25.33
N THR A 1041 -23.34 -2.29 24.93
CA THR A 1041 -22.16 -2.37 25.82
C THR A 1041 -21.28 -1.13 25.80
N ASP A 1042 -21.41 -0.23 24.82
CA ASP A 1042 -20.51 0.91 24.61
C ASP A 1042 -21.22 2.13 23.98
N LEU A 1043 -20.87 3.32 24.46
CA LEU A 1043 -21.40 4.62 24.03
C LEU A 1043 -21.03 5.01 22.59
N SER A 1044 -20.05 4.35 21.95
CA SER A 1044 -19.61 4.67 20.57
C SER A 1044 -20.50 4.09 19.46
N SER A 1045 -21.43 3.19 19.81
CA SER A 1045 -22.28 2.48 18.84
C SER A 1045 -23.50 3.31 18.43
N SER A 1046 -23.67 3.55 17.12
CA SER A 1046 -24.84 4.24 16.55
C SER A 1046 -26.12 3.39 16.48
N ALA A 1047 -26.04 2.10 16.85
CA ALA A 1047 -27.13 1.14 16.70
C ALA A 1047 -27.89 0.82 18.01
N MET A 1048 -27.52 1.44 19.13
CA MET A 1048 -28.19 1.20 20.42
C MET A 1048 -29.58 1.84 20.46
N GLN A 1049 -30.51 1.20 21.19
CA GLN A 1049 -31.86 1.70 21.44
C GLN A 1049 -32.10 1.88 22.95
N PRO A 1050 -32.82 2.93 23.37
CA PRO A 1050 -33.19 3.11 24.77
C PRO A 1050 -34.22 2.05 25.20
N ILE A 1051 -33.98 1.39 26.34
CA ILE A 1051 -34.88 0.39 26.94
C ILE A 1051 -35.51 0.88 28.25
N SER A 1052 -35.35 2.17 28.57
CA SER A 1052 -36.00 2.84 29.70
C SER A 1052 -36.28 4.31 29.37
N ASN A 1053 -37.26 4.89 30.05
CA ASN A 1053 -37.43 6.33 30.06
C ASN A 1053 -36.33 6.98 30.90
N MET A 1054 -35.94 8.19 30.51
CA MET A 1054 -34.97 9.00 31.24
C MET A 1054 -35.48 9.35 32.65
N VAL A 1055 -34.75 8.93 33.69
CA VAL A 1055 -35.01 9.34 35.07
C VAL A 1055 -34.15 10.55 35.40
N THR A 1056 -34.76 11.63 35.88
CA THR A 1056 -34.05 12.88 36.20
C THR A 1056 -34.07 13.14 37.70
N LEU A 1057 -32.90 13.39 38.29
CA LEU A 1057 -32.77 14.02 39.60
C LEU A 1057 -32.55 15.52 39.37
N PRO A 1058 -33.54 16.37 39.72
CA PRO A 1058 -33.47 17.81 39.50
C PRO A 1058 -32.45 18.52 40.38
#